data_AF-A0A7I7PH91-F1
#
_entry.id   AF-A0A7I7PH91-F1
#
_cell.length_a   1.000
_cell.length_b   1.000
_cell.length_c   1.000
_cell.angle_alpha   90.00
_cell.angle_beta   90.00
_cell.angle_gamma   90.00
#
_symmetry.space_group_name_H-M   'P 1'
#
loop_
_entity.id
_entity.type
_entity.pdbx_description
1 polymer ?
#
loop_
_entity_poly.entity_id
_entity_poly.type
_entity_poly.pdbx_seq_one_letter_code
_entity_poly.pdbx_strand_id
1 'polypeptide(L)'
;MIGLREQLRAHNLYGTGRGKDDRPDSDDPYINEHLTARTLNGSYNDLDDPLMGSVKSRFGRNVPLRYVKPEDPPIRPPDPRRISRELLARTDFQPATTLNLLAAAWIQFEVHDWVQHAVVDKPEPWKIELDAEDDWGQKIGERPADGKMRIKRTAPDPSQDVHGPRTFVNQNSHWWDGSQIYGTTKEYAEALRKQGTGMLNIDEDGLAPREKVDQKLGYDGQDGNFWVGLALLHSLFMREHNAICERLTAEYPDMTPDDVYQKARLINVALMAKIHTIEWTPAIIAHPTTVFAMRANWFGLFGERFKRWFGRVTTSEILKGIPGSPTNHHGVPYSLTDDFIAVYRMHSLLPDDFDFYSVKTGEYIGKRKLCDLTMGKIEGQEIGNVRQALRDFKGMEDIFYSFGLAHPGAVTLHNYPHTLRDFKHADGVHMDLAAIDILRDRERGIPRYNEFRRLFRLKAASTFEELTGDLAIAEELRKIYRDVEQVDLMVGLHAEPKPPGFGFSDTAFRVFILMASRRLESDRFFTRDFTPEVYTPAGMDWISQNSMRTVLLRHFKSLEPALRGVKNPFTPWAAVNDQTLDEPPATPTYVEWSERLERRPPDEDEVITKIIDVLHKNNEWTYKRNNKHAIRDAHAKSHGILQGKLTVELDGDDLEQGLFKKGARYDVIARFSSTAGAIRSDQLRGVRGLAIKVLGVDDKALGVEERKRALAGDHARTQDFLLVTHREFPFADAHEYYKKGMPLARLLARVPDLVLARFIDLAVLADRLHLPLPTTVALFVTPNRPILGETFYSSAPLRFGKYVAKLALVPSSDSVKQLQNKEIDAAAGENAHTDAVKKFFKTNTAVYELRVQLCTNTEAMPIENAKVPWSETASPHRRVATITFPPQNPYSDARREFGDDVLSFNSWRALDVHRPLGSINRLKLRVYKASSQFRHEMNNVPAVEPTDIAQLPNYDPVFAVGSGRSGSHPQKPTT
;
A
#
# COMPACT_ATOMS: atom_id res chain seq x y z
N MET A 1 6.68 23.99 9.80
CA MET A 1 5.50 23.33 9.19
C MET A 1 4.35 23.15 10.17
N ILE A 2 4.48 22.36 11.24
CA ILE A 2 3.37 22.14 12.21
C ILE A 2 2.85 23.47 12.79
N GLY A 3 3.72 24.32 13.34
CA GLY A 3 3.30 25.61 13.91
C GLY A 3 2.61 26.54 12.89
N LEU A 4 3.04 26.51 11.62
CA LEU A 4 2.37 27.25 10.55
C LEU A 4 0.96 26.70 10.28
N ARG A 5 0.81 25.38 10.21
CA ARG A 5 -0.50 24.73 10.01
C ARG A 5 -1.47 25.06 11.15
N GLU A 6 -1.01 25.05 12.41
CA GLU A 6 -1.84 25.42 13.56
C GLU A 6 -2.29 26.89 13.49
N GLN A 7 -1.39 27.80 13.10
CA GLN A 7 -1.76 29.21 12.90
C GLN A 7 -2.80 29.37 11.79
N LEU A 8 -2.65 28.65 10.67
CA LEU A 8 -3.60 28.69 9.56
C LEU A 8 -4.94 28.05 9.95
N ARG A 9 -4.96 26.96 10.72
CA ARG A 9 -6.20 26.36 11.27
C ARG A 9 -6.96 27.37 12.13
N ALA A 10 -6.25 28.10 12.99
CA ALA A 10 -6.87 29.08 13.89
C ALA A 10 -7.38 30.35 13.20
N HIS A 11 -6.81 30.73 12.05
CA HIS A 11 -7.00 32.06 11.48
C HIS A 11 -7.37 32.11 10.00
N ASN A 12 -7.46 30.96 9.32
CA ASN A 12 -7.70 30.89 7.88
C ASN A 12 -8.78 29.84 7.54
N LEU A 13 -9.72 29.60 8.45
CA LEU A 13 -10.91 28.81 8.22
C LEU A 13 -12.14 29.65 8.55
N TYR A 14 -12.98 29.89 7.54
CA TYR A 14 -14.18 30.71 7.67
C TYR A 14 -15.35 29.98 7.02
N GLY A 15 -16.34 29.63 7.83
CA GLY A 15 -17.59 29.03 7.35
C GLY A 15 -18.52 30.09 6.76
N THR A 16 -19.24 29.71 5.72
CA THR A 16 -20.28 30.54 5.07
C THR A 16 -21.70 30.13 5.48
N GLY A 17 -21.81 29.33 6.54
CA GLY A 17 -23.06 28.74 6.98
C GLY A 17 -23.65 27.76 5.96
N ARG A 18 -24.94 27.49 6.10
CA ARG A 18 -25.75 26.70 5.18
C ARG A 18 -27.04 27.45 4.90
N GLY A 19 -27.42 27.56 3.64
CA GLY A 19 -28.70 28.09 3.23
C GLY A 19 -29.82 27.06 3.31
N LYS A 20 -31.07 27.52 3.34
CA LYS A 20 -32.26 26.66 3.47
C LYS A 20 -32.45 25.67 2.31
N ASP A 21 -31.89 25.99 1.14
CA ASP A 21 -32.03 25.19 -0.07
C ASP A 21 -30.73 24.43 -0.41
N ASP A 22 -29.69 24.56 0.43
CA ASP A 22 -28.35 23.96 0.26
C ASP A 22 -28.33 22.52 0.80
N ARG A 23 -29.11 21.66 0.14
CA ARG A 23 -29.26 20.25 0.49
C ARG A 23 -29.32 19.37 -0.76
N PRO A 24 -28.76 18.15 -0.71
CA PRO A 24 -28.87 17.19 -1.79
C PRO A 24 -30.31 16.68 -1.92
N ASP A 25 -30.60 16.05 -3.06
CA ASP A 25 -31.88 15.37 -3.26
C ASP A 25 -31.94 14.09 -2.38
N SER A 26 -33.14 13.67 -1.96
CA SER A 26 -33.35 12.73 -0.84
C SER A 26 -33.33 11.25 -1.21
N ASP A 27 -32.81 10.88 -2.38
CA ASP A 27 -32.95 9.55 -3.00
C ASP A 27 -31.69 8.66 -2.90
N ASP A 28 -30.73 9.03 -2.04
CA ASP A 28 -29.51 8.25 -1.83
C ASP A 28 -29.83 6.85 -1.26
N PRO A 29 -29.51 5.77 -2.00
CA PRO A 29 -29.85 4.41 -1.60
C PRO A 29 -29.04 3.90 -0.40
N TYR A 30 -27.94 4.58 -0.04
CA TYR A 30 -27.00 4.13 1.00
C TYR A 30 -27.13 4.91 2.30
N ILE A 31 -28.19 5.70 2.44
CA ILE A 31 -28.44 6.52 3.62
C ILE A 31 -28.59 5.68 4.89
N ASN A 32 -29.07 4.44 4.82
CA ASN A 32 -29.25 3.57 5.98
C ASN A 32 -27.95 2.86 6.37
N GLU A 33 -27.03 2.70 5.43
CA GLU A 33 -25.73 2.02 5.58
C GLU A 33 -24.60 3.01 5.91
N HIS A 34 -24.92 4.30 6.08
CA HIS A 34 -23.94 5.38 6.26
C HIS A 34 -22.90 5.07 7.35
N LEU A 35 -23.22 4.33 8.42
CA LEU A 35 -22.23 4.00 9.45
C LEU A 35 -21.03 3.20 8.93
N THR A 36 -21.17 2.47 7.82
CA THR A 36 -20.10 1.61 7.29
C THR A 36 -19.88 1.74 5.78
N ALA A 37 -20.55 2.69 5.14
CA ALA A 37 -20.48 3.00 3.72
C ALA A 37 -20.54 4.52 3.47
N ARG A 38 -19.90 4.98 2.39
CA ARG A 38 -20.04 6.37 1.94
C ARG A 38 -21.34 6.52 1.15
N THR A 39 -22.17 7.49 1.51
CA THR A 39 -23.31 7.94 0.70
C THR A 39 -22.81 8.47 -0.65
N LEU A 40 -23.65 8.48 -1.68
CA LEU A 40 -23.33 9.05 -2.99
C LEU A 40 -23.31 10.58 -2.93
N ASN A 41 -24.27 11.18 -2.24
CA ASN A 41 -24.40 12.64 -2.17
C ASN A 41 -23.52 13.31 -1.09
N GLY A 42 -22.70 12.52 -0.38
CA GLY A 42 -21.78 13.00 0.66
C GLY A 42 -22.45 13.35 2.00
N SER A 43 -23.73 13.04 2.19
CA SER A 43 -24.42 13.18 3.48
C SER A 43 -23.94 12.14 4.52
N TYR A 44 -24.23 12.41 5.79
CA TYR A 44 -23.88 11.60 6.95
C TYR A 44 -22.39 11.32 7.12
N ASN A 45 -21.48 12.06 6.48
CA ASN A 45 -20.05 11.92 6.79
C ASN A 45 -19.77 12.49 8.19
N ASP A 46 -20.25 13.70 8.48
CA ASP A 46 -20.41 14.10 9.88
C ASP A 46 -21.75 13.56 10.41
N LEU A 47 -21.74 12.97 11.61
CA LEU A 47 -22.92 12.33 12.19
C LEU A 47 -23.78 13.32 13.00
N ASP A 48 -23.18 14.44 13.43
CA ASP A 48 -23.85 15.49 14.19
C ASP A 48 -24.43 16.58 13.24
N ASP A 49 -23.83 16.77 12.06
CA ASP A 49 -24.36 17.53 10.92
C ASP A 49 -24.40 16.65 9.66
N PRO A 50 -25.47 15.87 9.46
CA PRO A 50 -25.61 14.95 8.34
C PRO A 50 -25.52 15.58 6.95
N LEU A 51 -25.66 16.89 6.80
CA LEU A 51 -25.55 17.51 5.49
C LEU A 51 -24.15 18.12 5.28
N MET A 52 -23.24 18.03 6.25
CA MET A 52 -21.91 18.66 6.16
C MET A 52 -21.17 18.12 4.95
N GLY A 53 -20.63 19.03 4.12
CA GLY A 53 -19.84 18.66 2.96
C GLY A 53 -20.61 17.92 1.85
N SER A 54 -21.94 17.76 1.95
CA SER A 54 -22.72 17.12 0.90
C SER A 54 -22.76 17.96 -0.38
N VAL A 55 -23.19 17.35 -1.48
CA VAL A 55 -23.59 18.04 -2.71
C VAL A 55 -24.56 19.20 -2.38
N LYS A 56 -24.44 20.30 -3.13
CA LYS A 56 -25.12 21.60 -2.95
C LYS A 56 -24.75 22.35 -1.67
N SER A 57 -23.78 21.89 -0.86
CA SER A 57 -23.27 22.67 0.27
C SER A 57 -22.41 23.86 -0.19
N ARG A 58 -22.50 24.99 0.52
CA ARG A 58 -21.71 26.20 0.26
C ARG A 58 -20.20 25.94 0.32
N PHE A 59 -19.44 26.64 -0.51
CA PHE A 59 -17.99 26.73 -0.36
C PHE A 59 -17.61 27.60 0.85
N GLY A 60 -16.69 27.12 1.66
CA GLY A 60 -16.06 27.93 2.71
C GLY A 60 -15.07 28.95 2.15
N ARG A 61 -14.38 29.66 3.06
CA ARG A 61 -13.31 30.60 2.72
C ARG A 61 -12.08 30.37 3.60
N ASN A 62 -10.90 30.65 3.05
CA ASN A 62 -9.66 30.73 3.83
C ASN A 62 -9.26 32.14 4.25
N VAL A 63 -10.01 33.12 3.77
CA VAL A 63 -9.88 34.53 4.12
C VAL A 63 -11.09 35.02 4.90
N PRO A 64 -10.94 36.02 5.80
CA PRO A 64 -12.08 36.54 6.54
C PRO A 64 -13.14 37.09 5.58
N LEU A 65 -14.42 36.80 5.85
CA LEU A 65 -15.54 37.10 4.94
C LEU A 65 -15.63 38.58 4.51
N ARG A 66 -15.17 39.52 5.35
CA ARG A 66 -15.10 40.96 5.01
C ARG A 66 -14.16 41.31 3.84
N TYR A 67 -13.25 40.40 3.50
CA TYR A 67 -12.34 40.52 2.35
C TYR A 67 -12.88 39.82 1.11
N VAL A 68 -13.98 39.07 1.22
CA VAL A 68 -14.67 38.47 0.08
C VAL A 68 -15.50 39.55 -0.59
N LYS A 69 -14.92 40.19 -1.61
CA LYS A 69 -15.51 41.33 -2.33
C LYS A 69 -15.68 41.00 -3.80
N PRO A 70 -16.78 40.33 -4.19
CA PRO A 70 -17.12 40.09 -5.60
C PRO A 70 -17.12 41.39 -6.39
N GLU A 71 -16.43 41.39 -7.53
CA GLU A 71 -16.49 42.50 -8.47
C GLU A 71 -17.74 42.39 -9.33
N ASP A 72 -18.48 43.51 -9.45
CA ASP A 72 -19.64 43.62 -10.34
C ASP A 72 -19.55 44.91 -11.18
N PRO A 73 -19.35 44.82 -12.51
CA PRO A 73 -18.99 43.60 -13.23
C PRO A 73 -17.52 43.21 -12.98
N PRO A 74 -17.13 41.93 -13.11
CA PRO A 74 -15.76 41.42 -12.86
C PRO A 74 -14.77 41.64 -14.03
N ILE A 75 -15.22 42.34 -15.08
CA ILE A 75 -14.45 42.64 -16.31
C ILE A 75 -13.71 43.99 -16.24
N ARG A 76 -13.55 44.55 -15.04
CA ARG A 76 -12.88 45.86 -14.87
C ARG A 76 -11.40 45.77 -15.28
N PRO A 77 -10.79 46.88 -15.76
CA PRO A 77 -9.37 46.90 -16.10
C PRO A 77 -8.47 46.45 -14.94
N PRO A 78 -7.39 45.68 -15.21
CA PRO A 78 -7.01 45.19 -16.53
C PRO A 78 -7.96 44.09 -17.05
N ASP A 79 -8.24 44.16 -18.34
CA ASP A 79 -9.16 43.26 -19.02
C ASP A 79 -8.68 41.79 -18.95
N PRO A 80 -9.54 40.82 -18.60
CA PRO A 80 -9.14 39.41 -18.51
C PRO A 80 -8.61 38.80 -19.81
N ARG A 81 -9.14 39.20 -20.97
CA ARG A 81 -8.65 38.71 -22.28
C ARG A 81 -7.27 39.29 -22.59
N ARG A 82 -7.02 40.55 -22.23
CA ARG A 82 -5.68 41.14 -22.31
C ARG A 82 -4.67 40.36 -21.45
N ILE A 83 -5.01 40.02 -20.21
CA ILE A 83 -4.16 39.19 -19.34
C ILE A 83 -3.90 37.80 -19.96
N SER A 84 -4.94 37.15 -20.47
CA SER A 84 -4.82 35.87 -21.19
C SER A 84 -3.81 35.94 -22.34
N ARG A 85 -3.85 37.03 -23.13
CA ARG A 85 -2.98 37.22 -24.30
C ARG A 85 -1.56 37.63 -23.98
N GLU A 86 -1.38 38.56 -23.05
CA GLU A 86 -0.09 39.21 -22.83
C GLU A 86 0.74 38.58 -21.70
N LEU A 87 0.12 37.86 -20.75
CA LEU A 87 0.84 37.29 -19.58
C LEU A 87 0.72 35.78 -19.45
N LEU A 88 -0.40 35.20 -19.86
CA LEU A 88 -0.64 33.76 -19.66
C LEU A 88 -0.30 32.93 -20.89
N ALA A 89 -0.58 33.45 -22.09
CA ALA A 89 -0.32 32.82 -23.37
C ALA A 89 1.04 32.13 -23.43
N ARG A 90 1.06 30.82 -23.68
CA ARG A 90 2.32 30.11 -23.96
C ARG A 90 3.06 30.81 -25.11
N THR A 91 4.34 31.08 -24.90
CA THR A 91 5.24 31.56 -25.96
C THR A 91 6.07 30.39 -26.45
N ASP A 92 6.78 29.77 -25.51
CA ASP A 92 7.50 28.51 -25.65
C ASP A 92 7.03 27.53 -24.57
N PHE A 93 7.04 26.23 -24.86
CA PHE A 93 6.69 25.23 -23.85
C PHE A 93 7.78 25.18 -22.77
N GLN A 94 7.41 25.56 -21.56
CA GLN A 94 8.30 25.50 -20.39
C GLN A 94 7.98 24.25 -19.57
N PRO A 95 8.80 23.19 -19.56
CA PRO A 95 8.49 21.94 -18.87
C PRO A 95 8.74 21.99 -17.36
N ALA A 96 7.88 21.32 -16.59
CA ALA A 96 8.12 20.99 -15.18
C ALA A 96 8.90 19.67 -15.10
N THR A 97 10.23 19.75 -15.22
CA THR A 97 11.11 18.57 -15.39
C THR A 97 11.18 17.62 -14.20
N THR A 98 10.71 18.03 -13.01
CA THR A 98 10.63 17.16 -11.83
C THR A 98 9.44 16.20 -11.88
N LEU A 99 8.49 16.43 -12.78
CA LEU A 99 7.25 15.68 -12.93
C LEU A 99 7.18 15.02 -14.31
N ASN A 100 6.41 13.95 -14.39
CA ASN A 100 5.89 13.46 -15.65
C ASN A 100 4.43 13.90 -15.87
N LEU A 101 3.93 13.70 -17.07
CA LEU A 101 2.61 14.19 -17.48
C LEU A 101 1.45 13.48 -16.77
N LEU A 102 1.67 12.28 -16.20
CA LEU A 102 0.68 11.62 -15.33
C LEU A 102 0.31 12.48 -14.13
N ALA A 103 1.24 13.31 -13.63
CA ALA A 103 0.95 14.22 -12.52
C ALA A 103 -0.11 15.28 -12.88
N ALA A 104 -0.15 15.73 -14.15
CA ALA A 104 -1.15 16.67 -14.64
C ALA A 104 -2.53 16.01 -14.78
N ALA A 105 -2.56 14.79 -15.34
CA ALA A 105 -3.79 14.00 -15.41
C ALA A 105 -4.35 13.71 -14.01
N TRP A 106 -3.48 13.34 -13.06
CA TRP A 106 -3.85 13.03 -11.68
C TRP A 106 -4.53 14.18 -10.98
N ILE A 107 -3.97 15.39 -11.09
CA ILE A 107 -4.52 16.52 -10.34
C ILE A 107 -5.89 16.93 -10.87
N GLN A 108 -6.12 16.84 -12.19
CA GLN A 108 -7.44 17.07 -12.74
C GLN A 108 -8.43 15.97 -12.31
N PHE A 109 -8.00 14.70 -12.30
CA PHE A 109 -8.82 13.58 -11.84
C PHE A 109 -9.29 13.76 -10.39
N GLU A 110 -8.44 14.27 -9.51
CA GLU A 110 -8.81 14.57 -8.12
C GLU A 110 -9.71 15.81 -8.00
N VAL A 111 -9.49 16.84 -8.83
CA VAL A 111 -10.36 18.03 -8.86
C VAL A 111 -11.79 17.66 -9.28
N HIS A 112 -11.97 16.68 -10.17
CA HIS A 112 -13.28 16.15 -10.56
C HIS A 112 -14.01 15.44 -9.40
N ASP A 113 -13.32 15.01 -8.34
CA ASP A 113 -13.96 14.53 -7.11
C ASP A 113 -14.44 15.72 -6.27
N TRP A 114 -13.58 16.71 -6.14
CA TRP A 114 -13.68 17.69 -5.06
C TRP A 114 -14.63 18.86 -5.34
N VAL A 115 -14.59 19.43 -6.55
CA VAL A 115 -15.16 20.77 -6.77
C VAL A 115 -15.78 20.92 -8.15
N GLN A 116 -17.01 21.41 -8.17
CA GLN A 116 -17.67 21.88 -9.38
C GLN A 116 -18.59 23.05 -9.06
N HIS A 117 -18.45 24.13 -9.83
CA HIS A 117 -19.36 25.25 -9.80
C HIS A 117 -20.32 25.16 -10.98
N ALA A 118 -21.62 25.29 -10.72
CA ALA A 118 -22.59 25.45 -11.79
C ALA A 118 -22.45 26.83 -12.46
N VAL A 119 -22.88 26.91 -13.72
CA VAL A 119 -22.91 28.14 -14.50
C VAL A 119 -24.31 28.42 -15.03
N VAL A 120 -24.65 29.69 -15.23
CA VAL A 120 -25.98 30.12 -15.71
C VAL A 120 -25.86 31.16 -16.82
N ASP A 121 -26.82 31.12 -17.75
CA ASP A 121 -26.98 32.12 -18.82
C ASP A 121 -27.81 33.33 -18.38
N LYS A 122 -28.52 33.24 -17.25
CA LYS A 122 -29.36 34.32 -16.71
C LYS A 122 -28.92 34.72 -15.29
N PRO A 123 -28.81 36.03 -14.97
CA PRO A 123 -28.89 37.16 -15.91
C PRO A 123 -27.78 37.10 -16.98
N GLU A 124 -27.94 37.87 -18.06
CA GLU A 124 -27.10 37.85 -19.29
C GLU A 124 -25.62 37.52 -19.02
N PRO A 125 -24.97 36.66 -19.83
CA PRO A 125 -23.56 36.31 -19.68
C PRO A 125 -22.66 37.55 -19.61
N TRP A 126 -21.49 37.40 -18.98
CA TRP A 126 -20.45 38.43 -19.02
C TRP A 126 -19.98 38.62 -20.46
N LYS A 127 -19.75 39.87 -20.87
CA LYS A 127 -19.34 40.24 -22.23
C LYS A 127 -17.99 40.93 -22.14
N ILE A 128 -16.97 40.33 -22.76
CA ILE A 128 -15.64 40.92 -22.91
C ILE A 128 -15.51 41.41 -24.36
N GLU A 129 -15.21 42.70 -24.53
CA GLU A 129 -14.97 43.29 -25.84
C GLU A 129 -13.65 42.73 -26.40
N LEU A 130 -13.66 42.26 -27.64
CA LEU A 130 -12.46 41.78 -28.32
C LEU A 130 -11.85 42.92 -29.13
N ASP A 131 -10.53 43.09 -29.04
CA ASP A 131 -9.82 44.01 -29.92
C ASP A 131 -10.01 43.59 -31.39
N ALA A 132 -9.96 44.55 -32.30
CA ALA A 132 -10.06 44.28 -33.74
C ALA A 132 -9.00 43.27 -34.21
N GLU A 133 -7.79 43.35 -33.66
CA GLU A 133 -6.64 42.48 -33.96
C GLU A 133 -6.62 41.17 -33.13
N ASP A 134 -7.60 40.93 -32.27
CA ASP A 134 -7.67 39.70 -31.47
C ASP A 134 -8.04 38.50 -32.38
N ASP A 135 -7.27 37.42 -32.36
CA ASP A 135 -7.46 36.24 -33.21
C ASP A 135 -8.47 35.22 -32.67
N TRP A 136 -9.05 35.45 -31.49
CA TRP A 136 -9.99 34.53 -30.85
C TRP A 136 -11.20 34.21 -31.75
N GLY A 137 -11.45 32.91 -31.94
CA GLY A 137 -12.54 32.40 -32.78
C GLY A 137 -12.34 32.58 -34.28
N GLN A 138 -11.29 33.26 -34.74
CA GLN A 138 -11.06 33.47 -36.18
C GLN A 138 -10.67 32.17 -36.87
N LYS A 139 -9.77 31.39 -36.26
CA LYS A 139 -9.22 30.15 -36.84
C LYS A 139 -10.27 29.04 -37.01
N ILE A 140 -11.30 29.07 -36.16
CA ILE A 140 -12.37 28.08 -36.14
C ILE A 140 -13.70 28.60 -36.71
N GLY A 141 -13.72 29.84 -37.24
CA GLY A 141 -14.93 30.42 -37.84
C GLY A 141 -16.02 30.85 -36.84
N GLU A 142 -15.70 30.96 -35.54
CA GLU A 142 -16.66 31.21 -34.46
C GLU A 142 -16.54 32.58 -33.80
N ARG A 143 -15.77 33.50 -34.41
CA ARG A 143 -15.69 34.87 -33.92
C ARG A 143 -17.09 35.51 -33.88
N PRO A 144 -17.55 36.01 -32.72
CA PRO A 144 -18.85 36.66 -32.61
C PRO A 144 -18.97 37.89 -33.51
N ALA A 145 -20.08 38.00 -34.25
CA ALA A 145 -20.31 39.11 -35.19
C ALA A 145 -20.37 40.49 -34.50
N ASP A 146 -20.73 40.53 -33.22
CA ASP A 146 -20.76 41.75 -32.41
C ASP A 146 -19.43 42.06 -31.71
N GLY A 147 -18.38 41.24 -31.94
CA GLY A 147 -17.05 41.44 -31.37
C GLY A 147 -16.94 41.12 -29.88
N LYS A 148 -17.90 40.41 -29.28
CA LYS A 148 -17.94 40.18 -27.82
C LYS A 148 -17.84 38.71 -27.44
N MET A 149 -16.78 38.35 -26.72
CA MET A 149 -16.66 37.05 -26.09
C MET A 149 -17.63 36.95 -24.91
N ARG A 150 -18.38 35.85 -24.84
CA ARG A 150 -19.44 35.63 -23.83
C ARG A 150 -19.01 34.56 -22.83
N ILE A 151 -19.09 34.88 -21.54
CA ILE A 151 -18.75 33.97 -20.45
C ILE A 151 -19.98 33.79 -19.56
N LYS A 152 -20.51 32.57 -19.46
CA LYS A 152 -21.62 32.22 -18.55
C LYS A 152 -21.29 32.66 -17.12
N ARG A 153 -22.27 33.07 -16.32
CA ARG A 153 -22.02 33.51 -14.93
C ARG A 153 -21.86 32.30 -14.00
N THR A 154 -21.15 32.46 -12.89
CA THR A 154 -21.18 31.44 -11.83
C THR A 154 -22.59 31.45 -11.24
N ALA A 155 -23.22 30.28 -11.14
CA ALA A 155 -24.56 30.15 -10.57
C ALA A 155 -24.57 30.67 -9.13
N PRO A 156 -25.41 31.67 -8.78
CA PRO A 156 -25.48 32.16 -7.41
C PRO A 156 -26.04 31.07 -6.48
N ASP A 157 -25.71 31.16 -5.19
CA ASP A 157 -26.40 30.41 -4.16
C ASP A 157 -27.91 30.69 -4.21
N PRO A 158 -28.77 29.66 -4.39
CA PRO A 158 -30.22 29.83 -4.52
C PRO A 158 -30.87 30.35 -3.23
N SER A 159 -30.20 30.20 -2.09
CA SER A 159 -30.68 30.58 -0.77
C SER A 159 -29.71 31.55 -0.05
N GLN A 160 -29.03 32.40 -0.82
CA GLN A 160 -28.08 33.39 -0.32
C GLN A 160 -28.68 34.28 0.79
N ASP A 161 -27.87 34.55 1.82
CA ASP A 161 -28.25 35.41 2.93
C ASP A 161 -28.29 36.90 2.49
N VAL A 162 -29.40 37.59 2.78
CA VAL A 162 -29.67 38.98 2.33
C VAL A 162 -28.59 39.98 2.77
N HIS A 163 -28.02 39.78 3.96
CA HIS A 163 -26.97 40.64 4.52
C HIS A 163 -25.60 39.93 4.62
N GLY A 164 -25.49 38.71 4.08
CA GLY A 164 -24.26 37.93 4.07
C GLY A 164 -23.38 38.21 2.85
N PRO A 165 -22.11 37.75 2.85
CA PRO A 165 -21.29 37.77 1.65
C PRO A 165 -21.93 36.91 0.56
N ARG A 166 -21.59 37.18 -0.71
CA ARG A 166 -22.03 36.32 -1.81
C ARG A 166 -21.42 34.93 -1.67
N THR A 167 -22.28 33.93 -1.78
CA THR A 167 -21.95 32.50 -1.63
C THR A 167 -22.23 31.74 -2.91
N PHE A 168 -21.59 30.59 -3.03
CA PHE A 168 -21.74 29.64 -4.13
C PHE A 168 -21.78 28.24 -3.55
N VAL A 169 -22.45 27.33 -4.25
CA VAL A 169 -22.64 25.93 -3.83
C VAL A 169 -21.85 24.98 -4.70
N ASN A 170 -21.31 23.94 -4.08
CA ASN A 170 -20.58 22.88 -4.79
C ASN A 170 -21.56 21.90 -5.41
N GLN A 171 -21.40 21.57 -6.70
CA GLN A 171 -22.18 20.51 -7.35
C GLN A 171 -21.65 19.11 -7.02
N ASN A 172 -20.40 19.03 -6.55
CA ASN A 172 -19.84 17.80 -5.98
C ASN A 172 -19.98 17.79 -4.46
N SER A 173 -19.73 16.63 -3.86
CA SER A 173 -19.46 16.58 -2.43
C SER A 173 -18.11 17.26 -2.17
N HIS A 174 -17.95 17.85 -0.98
CA HIS A 174 -16.66 18.40 -0.55
C HIS A 174 -15.70 17.30 -0.05
N TRP A 175 -16.20 16.07 0.10
CA TRP A 175 -15.45 14.96 0.64
C TRP A 175 -14.50 14.38 -0.41
N TRP A 176 -13.49 13.66 0.05
CA TRP A 176 -12.66 12.85 -0.83
C TRP A 176 -13.28 11.45 -0.86
N ASP A 177 -14.28 11.26 -1.71
CA ASP A 177 -15.18 10.10 -1.70
C ASP A 177 -15.23 9.33 -3.03
N GLY A 178 -14.40 9.72 -3.99
CA GLY A 178 -14.28 9.05 -5.28
C GLY A 178 -15.43 9.37 -6.23
N SER A 179 -16.18 10.46 -6.02
CA SER A 179 -17.33 10.84 -6.84
C SER A 179 -16.99 11.00 -8.33
N GLN A 180 -15.73 11.29 -8.69
CA GLN A 180 -15.30 11.27 -10.09
C GLN A 180 -15.47 9.88 -10.73
N ILE A 181 -15.35 8.80 -9.96
CA ILE A 181 -15.62 7.44 -10.44
C ILE A 181 -17.08 7.05 -10.19
N TYR A 182 -17.52 7.18 -8.94
CA TYR A 182 -18.76 6.57 -8.43
C TYR A 182 -20.00 7.45 -8.61
N GLY A 183 -19.82 8.72 -8.96
CA GLY A 183 -20.85 9.73 -9.10
C GLY A 183 -21.54 10.10 -7.79
N THR A 184 -22.47 11.04 -7.89
CA THR A 184 -23.22 11.59 -6.76
C THR A 184 -24.72 11.26 -6.77
N THR A 185 -25.21 10.61 -7.84
CA THR A 185 -26.62 10.23 -8.01
C THR A 185 -26.80 8.71 -8.08
N LYS A 186 -27.96 8.26 -7.62
CA LYS A 186 -28.34 6.84 -7.66
C LYS A 186 -28.34 6.29 -9.08
N GLU A 187 -28.91 7.04 -10.02
CA GLU A 187 -29.10 6.64 -11.40
C GLU A 187 -27.76 6.37 -12.11
N TYR A 188 -26.75 7.19 -11.81
CA TYR A 188 -25.39 7.03 -12.31
C TYR A 188 -24.70 5.82 -11.68
N ALA A 189 -24.72 5.72 -10.34
CA ALA A 189 -24.09 4.62 -9.63
C ALA A 189 -24.67 3.26 -10.08
N GLU A 190 -25.98 3.14 -10.22
CA GLU A 190 -26.64 1.93 -10.71
C GLU A 190 -26.29 1.59 -12.17
N ALA A 191 -26.14 2.61 -13.03
CA ALA A 191 -25.74 2.42 -14.43
C ALA A 191 -24.30 1.94 -14.58
N LEU A 192 -23.42 2.40 -13.69
CA LEU A 192 -22.01 2.03 -13.67
C LEU A 192 -21.77 0.61 -13.14
N ARG A 193 -22.64 0.11 -12.25
CA ARG A 193 -22.47 -1.18 -11.57
C ARG A 193 -22.73 -2.38 -12.50
N LYS A 194 -21.88 -3.41 -12.37
CA LYS A 194 -22.12 -4.74 -12.92
C LYS A 194 -23.02 -5.54 -11.98
N GLN A 195 -24.28 -5.68 -12.37
CA GLN A 195 -25.35 -6.27 -11.58
C GLN A 195 -24.97 -7.62 -10.96
N GLY A 196 -25.24 -7.78 -9.66
CA GLY A 196 -25.01 -9.02 -8.91
C GLY A 196 -23.56 -9.34 -8.54
N THR A 197 -22.59 -8.45 -8.80
CA THR A 197 -21.15 -8.75 -8.57
C THR A 197 -20.43 -7.80 -7.61
N GLY A 198 -21.00 -6.62 -7.35
CA GLY A 198 -20.33 -5.54 -6.63
C GLY A 198 -19.25 -4.81 -7.44
N MET A 199 -18.96 -5.25 -8.66
CA MET A 199 -17.97 -4.65 -9.56
C MET A 199 -18.55 -3.49 -10.38
N LEU A 200 -17.68 -2.66 -10.94
CA LEU A 200 -18.01 -1.69 -11.98
C LEU A 200 -17.96 -2.33 -13.36
N ASN A 201 -18.82 -1.84 -14.25
CA ASN A 201 -18.85 -2.24 -15.64
C ASN A 201 -17.79 -1.44 -16.42
N ILE A 202 -16.99 -2.15 -17.21
CA ILE A 202 -15.93 -1.59 -18.04
C ILE A 202 -16.15 -2.14 -19.45
N ASP A 203 -16.25 -1.25 -20.43
CA ASP A 203 -16.44 -1.61 -21.84
C ASP A 203 -15.12 -1.97 -22.55
N GLU A 204 -15.20 -2.23 -23.85
CA GLU A 204 -14.06 -2.61 -24.69
C GLU A 204 -12.97 -1.55 -24.78
N ASP A 205 -13.32 -0.26 -24.61
CA ASP A 205 -12.36 0.85 -24.58
C ASP A 205 -11.71 0.99 -23.20
N GLY A 206 -12.11 0.18 -22.23
CA GLY A 206 -11.61 0.27 -20.86
C GLY A 206 -12.28 1.37 -20.03
N LEU A 207 -13.42 1.91 -20.47
CA LEU A 207 -14.15 2.99 -19.78
C LEU A 207 -15.54 2.55 -19.32
N ALA A 208 -16.28 3.45 -18.67
CA ALA A 208 -17.67 3.20 -18.30
C ALA A 208 -18.56 3.08 -19.57
N PRO A 209 -19.53 2.15 -19.63
CA PRO A 209 -20.34 1.96 -20.85
C PRO A 209 -21.17 3.19 -21.22
N ARG A 210 -20.85 3.78 -22.38
CA ARG A 210 -21.41 5.05 -22.87
C ARG A 210 -22.94 5.07 -22.87
N GLU A 211 -23.56 4.05 -23.47
CA GLU A 211 -25.02 3.94 -23.63
C GLU A 211 -25.80 3.93 -22.30
N LYS A 212 -25.17 3.47 -21.22
CA LYS A 212 -25.80 3.35 -19.91
C LYS A 212 -25.59 4.60 -19.04
N VAL A 213 -24.47 5.28 -19.24
CA VAL A 213 -23.94 6.30 -18.33
C VAL A 213 -24.13 7.72 -18.88
N ASP A 214 -23.78 7.97 -20.15
CA ASP A 214 -23.82 9.31 -20.76
C ASP A 214 -25.28 9.81 -20.95
N GLN A 215 -26.21 8.91 -21.27
CA GLN A 215 -27.65 9.24 -21.38
C GLN A 215 -28.26 9.77 -20.09
N LYS A 216 -27.63 9.53 -18.93
CA LYS A 216 -28.15 9.89 -17.60
C LYS A 216 -27.49 11.12 -16.98
N LEU A 217 -26.33 11.55 -17.50
CA LEU A 217 -25.54 12.65 -16.93
C LEU A 217 -25.54 13.91 -17.79
N GLY A 218 -25.79 13.80 -19.09
CA GLY A 218 -25.55 14.91 -20.01
C GLY A 218 -24.10 15.43 -19.93
N TYR A 219 -23.91 16.72 -20.20
CA TYR A 219 -22.59 17.38 -20.23
C TYR A 219 -21.95 17.60 -18.85
N ASP A 220 -22.61 17.21 -17.75
CA ASP A 220 -22.10 17.33 -16.38
C ASP A 220 -21.35 16.07 -15.90
N GLY A 221 -21.24 15.04 -16.76
CA GLY A 221 -20.51 13.79 -16.52
C GLY A 221 -19.19 13.65 -17.30
N GLN A 222 -18.92 12.47 -17.86
CA GLN A 222 -17.74 12.23 -18.72
C GLN A 222 -17.78 13.02 -20.04
N ASP A 223 -18.91 13.64 -20.37
CA ASP A 223 -19.08 14.47 -21.55
C ASP A 223 -18.66 15.95 -21.34
N GLY A 224 -18.28 16.38 -20.12
CA GLY A 224 -17.83 17.75 -19.81
C GLY A 224 -16.37 17.84 -19.38
N ASN A 225 -15.56 18.70 -20.02
CA ASN A 225 -14.13 18.93 -19.73
C ASN A 225 -13.28 17.64 -19.57
N PHE A 226 -13.53 16.63 -20.41
CA PHE A 226 -12.85 15.32 -20.38
C PHE A 226 -11.77 15.17 -21.46
N TRP A 227 -10.68 14.47 -21.15
CA TRP A 227 -9.55 14.23 -22.07
C TRP A 227 -8.86 12.89 -21.79
N VAL A 228 -7.98 12.45 -22.69
CA VAL A 228 -7.36 11.11 -22.63
C VAL A 228 -6.65 10.82 -21.31
N GLY A 229 -6.04 11.82 -20.66
CA GLY A 229 -5.39 11.64 -19.35
C GLY A 229 -6.37 11.26 -18.24
N LEU A 230 -7.58 11.83 -18.24
CA LEU A 230 -8.64 11.42 -17.31
C LEU A 230 -9.13 10.02 -17.63
N ALA A 231 -9.31 9.69 -18.92
CA ALA A 231 -9.73 8.36 -19.36
C ALA A 231 -8.82 7.26 -18.83
N LEU A 232 -7.50 7.48 -18.86
CA LEU A 232 -6.51 6.56 -18.29
C LEU A 232 -6.74 6.30 -16.80
N LEU A 233 -6.94 7.35 -16.00
CA LEU A 233 -7.08 7.23 -14.55
C LEU A 233 -8.44 6.67 -14.13
N HIS A 234 -9.53 7.04 -14.83
CA HIS A 234 -10.82 6.38 -14.66
C HIS A 234 -10.70 4.89 -14.94
N SER A 235 -10.12 4.48 -16.07
CA SER A 235 -9.92 3.06 -16.39
C SER A 235 -9.11 2.35 -15.30
N LEU A 236 -7.98 2.93 -14.89
CA LEU A 236 -7.06 2.34 -13.91
C LEU A 236 -7.75 2.09 -12.57
N PHE A 237 -8.49 3.08 -12.03
CA PHE A 237 -9.12 2.95 -10.72
C PHE A 237 -10.46 2.22 -10.75
N MET A 238 -11.13 2.13 -11.90
CA MET A 238 -12.25 1.20 -12.09
C MET A 238 -11.77 -0.26 -12.07
N ARG A 239 -10.64 -0.55 -12.75
CA ARG A 239 -9.99 -1.87 -12.68
C ARG A 239 -9.49 -2.18 -11.28
N GLU A 240 -8.97 -1.18 -10.56
CA GLU A 240 -8.53 -1.35 -9.18
C GLU A 240 -9.69 -1.66 -8.23
N HIS A 241 -10.82 -0.97 -8.37
CA HIS A 241 -12.04 -1.31 -7.65
C HIS A 241 -12.45 -2.75 -7.90
N ASN A 242 -12.48 -3.19 -9.16
CA ASN A 242 -12.84 -4.57 -9.51
C ASN A 242 -11.89 -5.61 -8.91
N ALA A 243 -10.58 -5.34 -8.90
CA ALA A 243 -9.59 -6.22 -8.26
C ALA A 243 -9.76 -6.29 -6.74
N ILE A 244 -10.17 -5.19 -6.10
CA ILE A 244 -10.53 -5.18 -4.68
C ILE A 244 -11.81 -6.02 -4.46
N CYS A 245 -12.83 -5.88 -5.29
CA CYS A 245 -14.04 -6.69 -5.22
C CYS A 245 -13.72 -8.19 -5.31
N GLU A 246 -12.89 -8.59 -6.26
CA GLU A 246 -12.44 -9.98 -6.40
C GLU A 246 -11.79 -10.51 -5.13
N ARG A 247 -10.89 -9.72 -4.52
CA ARG A 247 -10.26 -10.11 -3.24
C ARG A 247 -11.28 -10.23 -2.11
N LEU A 248 -12.19 -9.26 -1.98
CA LEU A 248 -13.19 -9.26 -0.93
C LEU A 248 -14.16 -10.44 -1.08
N THR A 249 -14.64 -10.74 -2.29
CA THR A 249 -15.50 -11.90 -2.55
C THR A 249 -14.79 -13.23 -2.23
N ALA A 250 -13.48 -13.32 -2.50
CA ALA A 250 -12.70 -14.52 -2.18
C ALA A 250 -12.45 -14.71 -0.68
N GLU A 251 -12.20 -13.62 0.06
CA GLU A 251 -11.91 -13.68 1.51
C GLU A 251 -13.18 -13.67 2.38
N TYR A 252 -14.27 -13.06 1.91
CA TYR A 252 -15.52 -12.88 2.64
C TYR A 252 -16.74 -13.34 1.80
N PRO A 253 -16.92 -14.66 1.62
CA PRO A 253 -17.95 -15.22 0.72
C PRO A 253 -19.40 -14.92 1.16
N ASP A 254 -19.62 -14.52 2.41
CA ASP A 254 -20.93 -14.17 2.95
C ASP A 254 -21.36 -12.73 2.65
N MET A 255 -20.46 -11.88 2.11
CA MET A 255 -20.80 -10.50 1.75
C MET A 255 -21.74 -10.45 0.55
N THR A 256 -22.76 -9.60 0.63
CA THR A 256 -23.61 -9.33 -0.53
C THR A 256 -22.85 -8.54 -1.59
N PRO A 257 -23.30 -8.54 -2.87
CA PRO A 257 -22.72 -7.69 -3.90
C PRO A 257 -22.70 -6.19 -3.55
N ASP A 258 -23.67 -5.72 -2.77
CA ASP A 258 -23.74 -4.33 -2.31
C ASP A 258 -22.70 -4.06 -1.21
N ASP A 259 -22.52 -5.00 -0.27
CA ASP A 259 -21.43 -4.90 0.72
C ASP A 259 -20.06 -4.84 0.03
N VAL A 260 -19.81 -5.74 -0.93
CA VAL A 260 -18.55 -5.79 -1.68
C VAL A 260 -18.30 -4.46 -2.40
N TYR A 261 -19.30 -3.91 -3.08
CA TYR A 261 -19.20 -2.61 -3.76
C TYR A 261 -18.84 -1.48 -2.78
N GLN A 262 -19.53 -1.39 -1.65
CA GLN A 262 -19.31 -0.31 -0.69
C GLN A 262 -17.94 -0.40 -0.02
N LYS A 263 -17.50 -1.61 0.35
CA LYS A 263 -16.16 -1.83 0.91
C LYS A 263 -15.08 -1.56 -0.12
N ALA A 264 -15.24 -2.01 -1.36
CA ALA A 264 -14.30 -1.72 -2.43
C ALA A 264 -14.21 -0.22 -2.73
N ARG A 265 -15.33 0.53 -2.72
CA ARG A 265 -15.33 2.00 -2.82
C ARG A 265 -14.51 2.63 -1.70
N LEU A 266 -14.78 2.28 -0.44
CA LEU A 266 -14.01 2.79 0.71
C LEU A 266 -12.50 2.57 0.55
N ILE A 267 -12.11 1.34 0.22
CA ILE A 267 -10.70 0.93 0.07
C ILE A 267 -10.04 1.68 -1.09
N ASN A 268 -10.69 1.76 -2.24
CA ASN A 268 -10.15 2.40 -3.44
C ASN A 268 -9.97 3.91 -3.23
N VAL A 269 -10.97 4.57 -2.63
CA VAL A 269 -10.90 5.99 -2.24
C VAL A 269 -9.74 6.24 -1.29
N ALA A 270 -9.58 5.38 -0.28
CA ALA A 270 -8.47 5.54 0.66
C ALA A 270 -7.09 5.29 0.03
N LEU A 271 -7.00 4.39 -0.95
CA LEU A 271 -5.79 4.17 -1.73
C LEU A 271 -5.46 5.39 -2.60
N MET A 272 -6.44 5.99 -3.29
CA MET A 272 -6.25 7.23 -4.05
C MET A 272 -5.75 8.37 -3.14
N ALA A 273 -6.41 8.57 -1.99
CA ALA A 273 -5.99 9.58 -1.01
C ALA A 273 -4.57 9.34 -0.47
N LYS A 274 -4.19 8.07 -0.27
CA LYS A 274 -2.82 7.69 0.10
C LYS A 274 -1.84 8.08 -1.00
N ILE A 275 -2.09 7.66 -2.24
CA ILE A 275 -1.24 7.94 -3.41
C ILE A 275 -1.06 9.44 -3.58
N HIS A 276 -2.15 10.21 -3.53
CA HIS A 276 -2.09 11.66 -3.64
C HIS A 276 -1.22 12.28 -2.52
N THR A 277 -1.40 11.80 -1.28
CA THR A 277 -0.72 12.34 -0.10
C THR A 277 0.78 12.01 -0.09
N ILE A 278 1.17 10.77 -0.38
CA ILE A 278 2.56 10.29 -0.17
C ILE A 278 3.36 10.06 -1.46
N GLU A 279 2.74 10.20 -2.64
CA GLU A 279 3.41 10.06 -3.94
C GLU A 279 3.21 11.32 -4.80
N TRP A 280 1.99 11.71 -5.15
CA TRP A 280 1.76 12.87 -6.02
C TRP A 280 2.23 14.18 -5.38
N THR A 281 1.83 14.44 -4.14
CA THR A 281 2.23 15.67 -3.43
C THR A 281 3.75 15.75 -3.29
N PRO A 282 4.46 14.71 -2.80
CA PRO A 282 5.93 14.71 -2.79
C PRO A 282 6.61 14.86 -4.15
N ALA A 283 5.94 14.56 -5.27
CA ALA A 283 6.49 14.80 -6.61
C ALA A 283 6.41 16.28 -7.00
N ILE A 284 5.28 16.94 -6.76
CA ILE A 284 5.08 18.36 -7.13
C ILE A 284 5.73 19.34 -6.13
N ILE A 285 5.95 18.92 -4.88
CA ILE A 285 6.74 19.68 -3.89
C ILE A 285 7.89 18.83 -3.36
N ALA A 286 8.84 18.53 -4.26
CA ALA A 286 9.99 17.64 -4.07
C ALA A 286 11.11 18.21 -3.17
N HIS A 287 10.76 19.03 -2.18
CA HIS A 287 11.70 19.49 -1.15
C HIS A 287 11.77 18.47 0.01
N PRO A 288 12.96 18.12 0.55
CA PRO A 288 13.09 17.08 1.59
C PRO A 288 12.15 17.26 2.79
N THR A 289 11.98 18.51 3.25
CA THR A 289 11.09 18.84 4.37
C THR A 289 9.61 18.57 4.06
N THR A 290 9.15 18.91 2.86
CA THR A 290 7.74 18.71 2.47
C THR A 290 7.44 17.26 2.17
N VAL A 291 8.38 16.55 1.52
CA VAL A 291 8.32 15.10 1.33
C VAL A 291 8.18 14.38 2.68
N PHE A 292 9.00 14.74 3.67
CA PHE A 292 8.89 14.20 5.02
C PHE A 292 7.57 14.58 5.69
N ALA A 293 7.16 15.85 5.61
CA ALA A 293 5.92 16.34 6.22
C ALA A 293 4.68 15.62 5.67
N MET A 294 4.63 15.36 4.37
CA MET A 294 3.50 14.65 3.76
C MET A 294 3.43 13.19 4.18
N ARG A 295 4.58 12.52 4.29
CA ARG A 295 4.66 11.18 4.87
C ARG A 295 4.25 11.18 6.35
N ALA A 296 4.60 12.24 7.09
CA ALA A 296 4.18 12.39 8.49
C ALA A 296 2.67 12.68 8.62
N ASN A 297 2.01 13.36 7.68
CA ASN A 297 0.55 13.48 7.68
C ASN A 297 -0.12 12.11 7.60
N TRP A 298 0.42 11.18 6.82
CA TRP A 298 -0.17 9.84 6.68
C TRP A 298 0.27 8.85 7.78
N PHE A 299 1.55 8.84 8.14
CA PHE A 299 2.13 7.84 9.04
C PHE A 299 2.52 8.36 10.44
N GLY A 300 2.53 9.68 10.63
CA GLY A 300 3.02 10.35 11.82
C GLY A 300 4.55 10.49 11.85
N LEU A 301 5.05 11.24 12.84
CA LEU A 301 6.48 11.37 13.09
C LEU A 301 7.18 10.06 13.46
N PHE A 302 6.44 9.09 14.00
CA PHE A 302 6.98 7.74 14.22
C PHE A 302 7.18 6.96 12.92
N GLY A 303 6.60 7.45 11.82
CA GLY A 303 6.81 6.94 10.48
C GLY A 303 6.07 5.64 10.17
N GLU A 304 6.13 5.28 8.90
CA GLU A 304 5.42 4.13 8.31
C GLU A 304 5.76 2.82 9.02
N ARG A 305 7.04 2.63 9.36
CA ARG A 305 7.53 1.42 10.06
C ARG A 305 6.86 1.25 11.43
N PHE A 306 6.68 2.34 12.19
CA PHE A 306 6.05 2.27 13.51
C PHE A 306 4.53 2.09 13.41
N LYS A 307 3.86 2.83 12.50
CA LYS A 307 2.42 2.70 12.29
C LYS A 307 2.03 1.28 11.87
N ARG A 308 2.81 0.67 10.97
CA ARG A 308 2.58 -0.72 10.51
C ARG A 308 2.75 -1.77 11.62
N TRP A 309 3.60 -1.53 12.60
CA TRP A 309 3.89 -2.52 13.66
C TRP A 309 3.08 -2.35 14.94
N PHE A 310 2.73 -1.12 15.28
CA PHE A 310 2.11 -0.79 16.57
C PHE A 310 0.70 -0.20 16.41
N GLY A 311 0.12 -0.23 15.20
CA GLY A 311 -1.19 0.35 14.92
C GLY A 311 -1.29 1.80 15.41
N ARG A 312 -2.38 2.18 16.09
CA ARG A 312 -2.51 3.46 16.82
C ARG A 312 -2.40 3.23 18.34
N VAL A 313 -1.47 3.93 19.02
CA VAL A 313 -1.28 3.86 20.50
C VAL A 313 -1.52 5.20 21.20
N THR A 314 -1.81 6.23 20.42
CA THR A 314 -2.09 7.59 20.90
C THR A 314 -3.09 8.23 19.95
N THR A 315 -3.95 9.09 20.47
CA THR A 315 -4.89 9.87 19.66
C THR A 315 -4.20 10.99 18.87
N SER A 316 -2.92 11.30 19.15
CA SER A 316 -2.18 12.37 18.47
C SER A 316 -1.95 12.10 16.98
N GLU A 317 -2.50 12.97 16.12
CA GLU A 317 -2.25 12.96 14.67
C GLU A 317 -0.79 13.27 14.31
N ILE A 318 -0.08 14.07 15.13
CA ILE A 318 1.32 14.42 14.87
C ILE A 318 2.22 13.17 15.00
N LEU A 319 1.96 12.33 16.00
CA LEU A 319 2.81 11.18 16.30
C LEU A 319 2.53 9.97 15.40
N LYS A 320 1.26 9.73 15.00
CA LYS A 320 0.84 8.54 14.23
C LYS A 320 0.12 8.81 12.90
N GLY A 321 0.05 10.08 12.51
CA GLY A 321 -0.61 10.51 11.28
C GLY A 321 -2.11 10.71 11.49
N ILE A 322 -2.71 11.36 10.51
CA ILE A 322 -4.14 11.66 10.47
C ILE A 322 -4.95 10.37 10.31
N PRO A 323 -4.59 9.39 9.45
CA PRO A 323 -5.42 8.22 9.30
C PRO A 323 -5.59 7.44 10.61
N GLY A 324 -6.83 7.25 11.05
CA GLY A 324 -7.19 6.66 12.35
C GLY A 324 -7.23 7.63 13.54
N SER A 325 -7.09 8.95 13.35
CA SER A 325 -7.19 9.95 14.43
C SER A 325 -8.63 10.22 14.86
N PRO A 326 -8.87 10.98 15.94
CA PRO A 326 -10.15 11.65 16.11
C PRO A 326 -10.43 12.58 14.92
N THR A 327 -11.70 12.68 14.53
CA THR A 327 -12.17 13.66 13.53
C THR A 327 -12.13 15.06 14.14
N ASN A 328 -11.62 16.04 13.39
CA ASN A 328 -11.56 17.42 13.87
C ASN A 328 -11.74 18.43 12.73
N HIS A 329 -12.71 19.33 12.90
CA HIS A 329 -13.00 20.42 11.97
C HIS A 329 -12.41 21.77 12.40
N HIS A 330 -11.72 21.83 13.54
CA HIS A 330 -11.08 23.05 14.08
C HIS A 330 -12.06 24.22 14.28
N GLY A 331 -13.26 23.91 14.78
CA GLY A 331 -14.28 24.91 15.12
C GLY A 331 -15.09 25.48 13.95
N VAL A 332 -14.82 25.04 12.72
CA VAL A 332 -15.55 25.46 11.50
C VAL A 332 -16.04 24.22 10.77
N PRO A 333 -17.31 24.10 10.35
CA PRO A 333 -17.78 22.97 9.54
C PRO A 333 -16.90 22.71 8.32
N TYR A 334 -16.74 21.45 7.95
CA TYR A 334 -15.93 21.08 6.81
C TYR A 334 -16.59 21.50 5.49
N SER A 335 -15.79 22.15 4.66
CA SER A 335 -16.05 22.45 3.26
C SER A 335 -14.70 22.68 2.59
N LEU A 336 -14.64 22.42 1.28
CA LEU A 336 -13.61 23.02 0.44
C LEU A 336 -13.95 24.50 0.23
N THR A 337 -12.93 25.27 -0.10
CA THR A 337 -13.03 26.73 -0.16
C THR A 337 -12.86 27.24 -1.58
N ASP A 338 -13.46 28.38 -1.87
CA ASP A 338 -13.24 29.07 -3.13
C ASP A 338 -11.75 29.46 -3.31
N ASP A 339 -11.07 29.80 -2.21
CA ASP A 339 -9.63 30.09 -2.19
C ASP A 339 -8.78 28.86 -2.57
N PHE A 340 -9.21 27.66 -2.16
CA PHE A 340 -8.58 26.40 -2.55
C PHE A 340 -8.69 26.17 -4.06
N ILE A 341 -9.85 26.47 -4.65
CA ILE A 341 -10.06 26.34 -6.09
C ILE A 341 -9.15 27.29 -6.87
N ALA A 342 -9.06 28.55 -6.42
CA ALA A 342 -8.25 29.57 -7.08
C ALA A 342 -6.76 29.16 -7.18
N VAL A 343 -6.20 28.52 -6.15
CA VAL A 343 -4.80 28.06 -6.17
C VAL A 343 -4.59 26.71 -6.88
N TYR A 344 -5.65 26.00 -7.26
CA TYR A 344 -5.62 24.75 -8.02
C TYR A 344 -5.83 24.96 -9.54
N ARG A 345 -5.94 26.21 -10.00
CA ARG A 345 -5.95 26.56 -11.43
C ARG A 345 -4.57 26.36 -12.07
N MET A 346 -4.24 25.10 -12.34
CA MET A 346 -2.93 24.67 -12.84
C MET A 346 -2.99 24.22 -14.32
N HIS A 347 -3.85 24.83 -15.14
CA HIS A 347 -4.05 24.47 -16.55
C HIS A 347 -2.76 24.53 -17.40
N SER A 348 -1.77 25.34 -17.01
CA SER A 348 -0.43 25.38 -17.60
C SER A 348 0.31 24.03 -17.58
N LEU A 349 -0.12 23.08 -16.75
CA LEU A 349 0.41 21.71 -16.73
C LEU A 349 0.17 20.95 -18.04
N LEU A 350 -0.87 21.28 -18.81
CA LEU A 350 -1.18 20.57 -20.05
C LEU A 350 -0.28 21.06 -21.22
N PRO A 351 0.37 20.15 -21.97
CA PRO A 351 0.99 20.51 -23.25
C PRO A 351 -0.06 20.84 -24.33
N ASP A 352 0.33 21.59 -25.36
CA ASP A 352 -0.47 21.72 -26.59
C ASP A 352 -0.26 20.52 -27.53
N ASP A 353 0.90 19.87 -27.42
CA ASP A 353 1.41 18.83 -28.30
C ASP A 353 1.88 17.63 -27.48
N PHE A 354 1.57 16.41 -27.94
CA PHE A 354 1.87 15.15 -27.26
C PHE A 354 2.59 14.20 -28.20
N ASP A 355 3.74 13.71 -27.77
CA ASP A 355 4.51 12.67 -28.46
C ASP A 355 4.24 11.31 -27.83
N PHE A 356 3.96 10.32 -28.68
CA PHE A 356 3.63 8.96 -28.26
C PHE A 356 4.68 7.95 -28.69
N TYR A 357 4.92 6.96 -27.84
CA TYR A 357 5.91 5.92 -28.00
C TYR A 357 5.32 4.56 -27.64
N SER A 358 5.80 3.50 -28.29
CA SER A 358 5.39 2.14 -27.93
C SER A 358 6.17 1.66 -26.72
N VAL A 359 5.47 1.17 -25.69
CA VAL A 359 6.14 0.57 -24.53
C VAL A 359 6.84 -0.75 -24.88
N LYS A 360 6.40 -1.41 -25.96
CA LYS A 360 6.96 -2.70 -26.40
C LYS A 360 8.27 -2.57 -27.16
N THR A 361 8.45 -1.50 -27.93
CA THR A 361 9.62 -1.33 -28.82
C THR A 361 10.44 -0.08 -28.48
N GLY A 362 9.90 0.86 -27.70
CA GLY A 362 10.50 2.19 -27.49
C GLY A 362 10.36 3.14 -28.68
N GLU A 363 9.77 2.70 -29.79
CA GLU A 363 9.69 3.49 -31.03
C GLU A 363 8.61 4.57 -30.96
N TYR A 364 8.86 5.67 -31.66
CA TYR A 364 7.92 6.76 -31.83
C TYR A 364 6.70 6.34 -32.65
N ILE A 365 5.50 6.54 -32.10
CA ILE A 365 4.21 6.22 -32.74
C ILE A 365 3.66 7.43 -33.50
N GLY A 366 3.86 8.64 -32.97
CA GLY A 366 3.38 9.86 -33.60
C GLY A 366 3.04 10.98 -32.63
N LYS A 367 2.69 12.13 -33.21
CA LYS A 367 2.27 13.34 -32.50
C LYS A 367 0.75 13.47 -32.50
N ARG A 368 0.17 14.05 -31.45
CA ARG A 368 -1.21 14.54 -31.42
C ARG A 368 -1.28 15.92 -30.76
N LYS A 369 -2.26 16.72 -31.15
CA LYS A 369 -2.56 17.98 -30.47
C LYS A 369 -3.51 17.75 -29.31
N LEU A 370 -3.52 18.65 -28.33
CA LEU A 370 -4.46 18.59 -27.21
C LEU A 370 -5.92 18.49 -27.69
N CYS A 371 -6.28 19.24 -28.75
CA CYS A 371 -7.65 19.22 -29.30
C CYS A 371 -8.08 17.84 -29.82
N ASP A 372 -7.13 17.00 -30.26
CA ASP A 372 -7.42 15.64 -30.75
C ASP A 372 -7.65 14.67 -29.58
N LEU A 373 -7.17 15.02 -28.38
CA LEU A 373 -7.19 14.21 -27.17
C LEU A 373 -8.25 14.65 -26.15
N THR A 374 -8.99 15.71 -26.45
CA THR A 374 -10.09 16.28 -25.65
C THR A 374 -11.43 16.03 -26.32
N MET A 375 -12.54 16.23 -25.60
CA MET A 375 -13.88 16.29 -26.22
C MET A 375 -14.25 17.72 -26.59
N GLY A 376 -14.72 17.94 -27.82
CA GLY A 376 -15.22 19.24 -28.32
C GLY A 376 -16.22 19.08 -29.47
N LYS A 377 -16.85 20.18 -29.90
CA LYS A 377 -17.77 20.21 -31.06
C LYS A 377 -17.63 21.49 -31.88
N ILE A 378 -17.34 21.44 -33.18
CA ILE A 378 -17.41 22.61 -34.09
C ILE A 378 -18.53 22.38 -35.11
N GLU A 379 -19.36 23.39 -35.36
CA GLU A 379 -20.48 23.32 -36.33
C GLU A 379 -21.42 22.08 -36.20
N GLY A 380 -21.54 21.52 -34.99
CA GLY A 380 -22.35 20.32 -34.73
C GLY A 380 -21.66 18.99 -35.00
N GLN A 381 -20.41 19.00 -35.47
CA GLN A 381 -19.54 17.82 -35.60
C GLN A 381 -18.65 17.65 -34.36
N GLU A 382 -18.48 16.42 -33.88
CA GLU A 382 -17.53 16.12 -32.78
C GLU A 382 -16.09 16.39 -33.25
N ILE A 383 -15.32 17.13 -32.43
CA ILE A 383 -13.90 17.39 -32.64
C ILE A 383 -13.14 16.91 -31.43
N GLY A 384 -12.21 15.98 -31.68
CA GLY A 384 -11.60 15.18 -30.63
C GLY A 384 -12.61 14.18 -30.06
N ASN A 385 -12.21 12.91 -29.99
CA ASN A 385 -13.03 11.84 -29.42
C ASN A 385 -12.11 10.98 -28.58
N VAL A 386 -12.24 11.09 -27.26
CA VAL A 386 -11.36 10.42 -26.30
C VAL A 386 -11.33 8.91 -26.52
N ARG A 387 -12.49 8.30 -26.82
CA ARG A 387 -12.57 6.86 -27.11
C ARG A 387 -11.90 6.50 -28.43
N GLN A 388 -12.11 7.29 -29.47
CA GLN A 388 -11.41 7.11 -30.74
C GLN A 388 -9.90 7.26 -30.56
N ALA A 389 -9.46 8.27 -29.81
CA ALA A 389 -8.06 8.47 -29.48
C ALA A 389 -7.50 7.24 -28.76
N LEU A 390 -8.21 6.65 -27.78
CA LEU A 390 -7.80 5.40 -27.14
C LEU A 390 -7.68 4.23 -28.14
N ARG A 391 -8.64 4.11 -29.09
CA ARG A 391 -8.66 3.05 -30.13
C ARG A 391 -7.54 3.19 -31.17
N ASP A 392 -7.07 4.41 -31.40
CA ASP A 392 -5.97 4.67 -32.33
C ASP A 392 -4.63 4.12 -31.82
N PHE A 393 -4.51 3.84 -30.51
CA PHE A 393 -3.32 3.22 -29.91
C PHE A 393 -3.51 1.71 -29.74
N LYS A 394 -2.40 0.95 -29.71
CA LYS A 394 -2.39 -0.51 -29.50
C LYS A 394 -2.60 -0.90 -28.03
N GLY A 395 -3.33 -0.07 -27.26
CA GLY A 395 -3.56 -0.21 -25.83
C GLY A 395 -3.26 1.08 -25.04
N MET A 396 -3.82 1.19 -23.84
CA MET A 396 -3.57 2.31 -22.92
C MET A 396 -2.12 2.35 -22.42
N GLU A 397 -1.39 1.23 -22.50
CA GLU A 397 -0.03 1.10 -22.00
C GLU A 397 0.96 2.00 -22.75
N ASP A 398 0.78 2.18 -24.05
CA ASP A 398 1.59 3.10 -24.86
C ASP A 398 1.34 4.56 -24.41
N ILE A 399 0.10 4.90 -24.05
CA ILE A 399 -0.27 6.25 -23.56
C ILE A 399 0.28 6.48 -22.16
N PHE A 400 0.12 5.52 -21.23
CA PHE A 400 0.72 5.58 -19.90
C PHE A 400 2.23 5.73 -19.96
N TYR A 401 2.88 4.94 -20.82
CA TYR A 401 4.32 5.01 -21.04
C TYR A 401 4.75 6.38 -21.56
N SER A 402 4.07 6.88 -22.59
CA SER A 402 4.33 8.19 -23.17
C SER A 402 4.16 9.33 -22.16
N PHE A 403 3.11 9.25 -21.32
CA PHE A 403 2.89 10.22 -20.25
C PHE A 403 3.95 10.09 -19.14
N GLY A 404 4.49 8.89 -18.92
CA GLY A 404 5.61 8.64 -18.03
C GLY A 404 6.92 9.28 -18.50
N LEU A 405 7.13 9.37 -19.82
CA LEU A 405 8.29 10.03 -20.43
C LEU A 405 8.13 11.55 -20.55
N ALA A 406 6.94 12.01 -20.89
CA ALA A 406 6.67 13.42 -21.14
C ALA A 406 6.61 14.24 -19.85
N HIS A 407 7.00 15.52 -19.94
CA HIS A 407 6.85 16.47 -18.84
C HIS A 407 5.55 17.28 -19.00
N PRO A 408 4.86 17.62 -17.90
CA PRO A 408 3.82 18.64 -17.94
C PRO A 408 4.45 20.03 -18.05
N GLY A 409 3.66 21.05 -18.38
CA GLY A 409 4.14 22.43 -18.37
C GLY A 409 4.33 22.98 -16.94
N ALA A 410 5.32 23.84 -16.73
CA ALA A 410 5.50 24.55 -15.47
C ALA A 410 4.35 25.55 -15.22
N VAL A 411 3.90 25.66 -13.96
CA VAL A 411 2.87 26.64 -13.55
C VAL A 411 3.51 28.02 -13.42
N THR A 412 3.69 28.69 -14.55
CA THR A 412 4.37 29.98 -14.67
C THR A 412 3.68 30.87 -15.71
N LEU A 413 4.03 32.15 -15.74
CA LEU A 413 3.59 33.06 -16.81
C LEU A 413 4.15 32.58 -18.15
N HIS A 414 3.47 32.97 -19.23
CA HIS A 414 3.83 32.60 -20.60
C HIS A 414 3.88 31.09 -20.86
N ASN A 415 2.99 30.32 -20.22
CA ASN A 415 2.95 28.85 -20.39
C ASN A 415 1.54 28.23 -20.37
N TYR A 416 0.49 29.04 -20.45
CA TYR A 416 -0.90 28.58 -20.53
C TYR A 416 -1.21 28.08 -21.96
N PRO A 417 -1.80 26.88 -22.14
CA PRO A 417 -1.91 26.24 -23.46
C PRO A 417 -2.75 27.08 -24.44
N HIS A 418 -2.31 27.15 -25.69
CA HIS A 418 -3.07 27.84 -26.73
C HIS A 418 -4.41 27.18 -26.99
N THR A 419 -4.46 25.85 -27.01
CA THR A 419 -5.71 25.11 -27.24
C THR A 419 -6.79 25.48 -26.21
N LEU A 420 -6.41 25.72 -24.94
CA LEU A 420 -7.37 26.09 -23.89
C LEU A 420 -7.82 27.57 -23.93
N ARG A 421 -7.11 28.41 -24.68
CA ARG A 421 -7.45 29.84 -24.87
C ARG A 421 -8.35 30.09 -26.08
N ASP A 422 -8.52 29.08 -26.93
CA ASP A 422 -9.40 29.06 -28.11
C ASP A 422 -10.09 27.69 -28.17
N PHE A 423 -10.75 27.30 -27.06
CA PHE A 423 -11.28 25.97 -26.83
C PHE A 423 -12.79 25.92 -27.05
N LYS A 424 -13.27 24.93 -27.79
CA LYS A 424 -14.71 24.67 -27.88
C LYS A 424 -15.11 23.46 -27.09
N HIS A 425 -15.88 23.71 -26.04
CA HIS A 425 -16.37 22.69 -25.13
C HIS A 425 -17.38 21.75 -25.80
N ALA A 426 -17.59 20.59 -25.18
CA ALA A 426 -18.55 19.59 -25.63
C ALA A 426 -20.01 20.10 -25.64
N ASP A 427 -20.35 21.05 -24.76
CA ASP A 427 -21.67 21.74 -24.74
C ASP A 427 -21.82 22.79 -25.88
N GLY A 428 -20.79 22.96 -26.71
CA GLY A 428 -20.74 23.90 -27.82
C GLY A 428 -20.34 25.32 -27.42
N VAL A 429 -20.04 25.59 -26.15
CA VAL A 429 -19.54 26.90 -25.72
C VAL A 429 -18.08 27.06 -26.14
N HIS A 430 -17.82 28.10 -26.93
CA HIS A 430 -16.48 28.52 -27.28
C HIS A 430 -15.91 29.45 -26.21
N MET A 431 -14.71 29.16 -25.71
CA MET A 431 -14.15 29.80 -24.52
C MET A 431 -12.65 30.08 -24.60
N ASP A 432 -12.24 31.15 -23.90
CA ASP A 432 -10.87 31.35 -23.44
C ASP A 432 -10.80 31.02 -21.95
N LEU A 433 -10.29 29.83 -21.62
CA LEU A 433 -10.25 29.35 -20.24
C LEU A 433 -9.32 30.20 -19.36
N ALA A 434 -8.25 30.77 -19.90
CA ALA A 434 -7.35 31.64 -19.17
C ALA A 434 -8.04 32.95 -18.76
N ALA A 435 -8.81 33.56 -19.67
CA ALA A 435 -9.60 34.74 -19.36
C ALA A 435 -10.74 34.42 -18.37
N ILE A 436 -11.37 33.25 -18.51
CA ILE A 436 -12.40 32.77 -17.58
C ILE A 436 -11.82 32.60 -16.17
N ASP A 437 -10.67 31.95 -16.02
CA ASP A 437 -10.01 31.71 -14.74
C ASP A 437 -9.81 33.02 -13.96
N ILE A 438 -9.28 34.05 -14.63
CA ILE A 438 -9.11 35.40 -14.09
C ILE A 438 -10.45 36.02 -13.69
N LEU A 439 -11.45 35.93 -14.58
CA LEU A 439 -12.78 36.49 -14.33
C LEU A 439 -13.48 35.81 -13.14
N ARG A 440 -13.35 34.48 -13.00
CA ARG A 440 -14.00 33.70 -11.94
C ARG A 440 -13.49 34.08 -10.56
N ASP A 441 -12.19 34.32 -10.42
CA ASP A 441 -11.63 34.74 -9.14
C ASP A 441 -12.19 36.12 -8.73
N ARG A 442 -12.31 37.05 -9.69
CA ARG A 442 -12.94 38.37 -9.49
C ARG A 442 -14.43 38.27 -9.16
N GLU A 443 -15.17 37.46 -9.92
CA GLU A 443 -16.61 37.22 -9.75
C GLU A 443 -16.93 36.61 -8.39
N ARG A 444 -16.06 35.74 -7.88
CA ARG A 444 -16.23 35.05 -6.59
C ARG A 444 -15.59 35.78 -5.42
N GLY A 445 -15.05 36.98 -5.65
CA GLY A 445 -14.49 37.83 -4.61
C GLY A 445 -13.23 37.28 -3.96
N ILE A 446 -12.41 36.54 -4.72
CA ILE A 446 -11.08 36.12 -4.28
C ILE A 446 -10.19 37.36 -4.14
N PRO A 447 -9.50 37.57 -3.01
CA PRO A 447 -8.57 38.68 -2.87
C PRO A 447 -7.46 38.65 -3.93
N ARG A 448 -7.04 39.84 -4.39
CA ARG A 448 -5.86 40.05 -5.25
C ARG A 448 -4.59 39.51 -4.57
N TYR A 449 -3.54 39.28 -5.35
CA TYR A 449 -2.33 38.58 -4.91
C TYR A 449 -1.72 39.14 -3.61
N ASN A 450 -1.48 40.45 -3.52
CA ASN A 450 -0.86 41.05 -2.34
C ASN A 450 -1.74 40.96 -1.09
N GLU A 451 -3.04 41.21 -1.23
CA GLU A 451 -3.97 41.07 -0.10
C GLU A 451 -4.08 39.61 0.35
N PHE A 452 -4.12 38.67 -0.60
CA PHE A 452 -4.07 37.24 -0.30
C PHE A 452 -2.82 36.88 0.49
N ARG A 453 -1.64 37.38 0.10
CA ARG A 453 -0.38 37.18 0.85
C ARG A 453 -0.45 37.72 2.27
N ARG A 454 -0.97 38.94 2.47
CA ARG A 454 -1.16 39.51 3.83
C ARG A 454 -2.03 38.60 4.70
N LEU A 455 -3.14 38.12 4.14
CA LEU A 455 -4.10 37.26 4.84
C LEU A 455 -3.53 35.87 5.18
N PHE A 456 -2.54 35.40 4.42
CA PHE A 456 -1.76 34.21 4.70
C PHE A 456 -0.43 34.48 5.42
N ARG A 457 -0.26 35.70 5.97
CA ARG A 457 0.91 36.12 6.78
C ARG A 457 2.24 36.06 6.01
N LEU A 458 2.17 36.26 4.70
CA LEU A 458 3.31 36.44 3.83
C LEU A 458 3.58 37.93 3.62
N LYS A 459 4.84 38.28 3.33
CA LYS A 459 5.22 39.64 2.95
C LYS A 459 4.60 39.97 1.60
N ALA A 460 3.75 40.99 1.53
CA ALA A 460 3.25 41.54 0.27
C ALA A 460 4.42 42.19 -0.51
N ALA A 461 4.40 42.07 -1.84
CA ALA A 461 5.43 42.68 -2.68
C ALA A 461 5.19 44.19 -2.77
N SER A 462 6.22 44.99 -2.54
CA SER A 462 6.12 46.46 -2.61
C SER A 462 6.34 47.01 -4.02
N THR A 463 6.92 46.21 -4.91
CA THR A 463 7.21 46.52 -6.31
C THR A 463 6.98 45.29 -7.18
N PHE A 464 6.86 45.46 -8.50
CA PHE A 464 6.77 44.33 -9.43
C PHE A 464 8.06 43.50 -9.42
N GLU A 465 9.22 44.14 -9.25
CA GLU A 465 10.53 43.48 -9.14
C GLU A 465 10.60 42.56 -7.91
N GLU A 466 10.05 43.00 -6.77
CA GLU A 466 9.98 42.16 -5.57
C GLU A 466 9.01 40.98 -5.76
N LEU A 467 7.95 41.14 -6.55
CA LEU A 467 6.96 40.09 -6.82
C LEU A 467 7.60 38.94 -7.62
N THR A 468 8.32 39.27 -8.69
CA THR A 468 8.76 38.31 -9.70
C THR A 468 10.22 37.89 -9.54
N GLY A 469 11.07 38.75 -8.98
CA GLY A 469 12.53 38.60 -9.07
C GLY A 469 13.12 38.72 -10.48
N ASP A 470 12.29 39.03 -11.49
CA ASP A 470 12.64 39.11 -12.91
C ASP A 470 12.24 40.48 -13.47
N LEU A 471 13.21 41.23 -13.98
CA LEU A 471 13.01 42.60 -14.48
C LEU A 471 12.16 42.67 -15.75
N ALA A 472 12.22 41.67 -16.63
CA ALA A 472 11.43 41.65 -17.85
C ALA A 472 9.96 41.41 -17.54
N ILE A 473 9.68 40.41 -16.69
CA ILE A 473 8.31 40.13 -16.23
C ILE A 473 7.77 41.32 -15.42
N ALA A 474 8.59 41.96 -14.58
CA ALA A 474 8.18 43.13 -13.81
C ALA A 474 7.73 44.29 -14.73
N GLU A 475 8.41 44.49 -15.86
CA GLU A 475 8.04 45.51 -16.85
C GLU A 475 6.76 45.15 -17.62
N GLU A 476 6.53 43.88 -17.93
CA GLU A 476 5.27 43.42 -18.52
C GLU A 476 4.09 43.62 -17.57
N LEU A 477 4.26 43.24 -16.29
CA LEU A 477 3.27 43.49 -15.25
C LEU A 477 2.96 44.98 -15.12
N ARG A 478 3.97 45.86 -15.17
CA ARG A 478 3.80 47.32 -15.13
C ARG A 478 3.00 47.88 -16.30
N LYS A 479 3.08 47.25 -17.49
CA LYS A 479 2.30 47.66 -18.68
C LYS A 479 0.82 47.28 -18.59
N ILE A 480 0.47 46.31 -17.75
CA ILE A 480 -0.89 45.79 -17.62
C ILE A 480 -1.55 46.28 -16.33
N TYR A 481 -0.83 46.21 -15.21
CA TYR A 481 -1.25 46.64 -13.89
C TYR A 481 -0.62 47.99 -13.55
N ARG A 482 -1.45 48.94 -13.10
CA ARG A 482 -0.96 50.26 -12.67
C ARG A 482 -0.23 50.21 -11.33
N ASP A 483 -0.62 49.26 -10.49
CA ASP A 483 -0.15 49.10 -9.13
C ASP A 483 -0.03 47.59 -8.80
N VAL A 484 0.99 47.21 -8.02
CA VAL A 484 1.22 45.83 -7.58
C VAL A 484 0.04 45.26 -6.77
N GLU A 485 -0.75 46.11 -6.11
CA GLU A 485 -1.98 45.71 -5.39
C GLU A 485 -3.10 45.22 -6.32
N GLN A 486 -3.04 45.56 -7.61
CA GLN A 486 -4.06 45.17 -8.60
C GLN A 486 -3.81 43.78 -9.21
N VAL A 487 -2.63 43.19 -8.98
CA VAL A 487 -2.24 41.92 -9.59
C VAL A 487 -3.24 40.82 -9.21
N ASP A 488 -3.86 40.21 -10.22
CA ASP A 488 -4.75 39.06 -10.05
C ASP A 488 -4.02 37.92 -9.32
N LEU A 489 -4.76 37.17 -8.47
CA LEU A 489 -4.15 36.11 -7.68
C LEU A 489 -3.38 35.12 -8.57
N MET A 490 -4.03 34.54 -9.59
CA MET A 490 -3.41 33.59 -10.50
C MET A 490 -2.14 34.14 -11.16
N VAL A 491 -2.15 35.38 -11.64
CA VAL A 491 -0.97 36.04 -12.24
C VAL A 491 0.16 36.13 -11.22
N GLY A 492 -0.12 36.58 -10.01
CA GLY A 492 0.88 36.63 -8.94
C GLY A 492 1.41 35.25 -8.55
N LEU A 493 0.56 34.21 -8.48
CA LEU A 493 1.00 32.83 -8.20
C LEU A 493 1.94 32.30 -9.30
N HIS A 494 1.68 32.65 -10.57
CA HIS A 494 2.46 32.20 -11.71
C HIS A 494 3.80 32.96 -11.81
N ALA A 495 3.80 34.24 -11.45
CA ALA A 495 4.97 35.12 -11.51
C ALA A 495 5.89 34.99 -10.28
N GLU A 496 5.38 34.49 -9.15
CA GLU A 496 6.15 34.31 -7.91
C GLU A 496 7.30 33.30 -8.09
N PRO A 497 8.54 33.66 -7.68
CA PRO A 497 9.66 32.72 -7.58
C PRO A 497 9.30 31.50 -6.75
N LYS A 498 9.46 30.32 -7.33
CA LYS A 498 9.12 29.05 -6.66
C LYS A 498 10.25 28.64 -5.72
N PRO A 499 9.95 28.18 -4.49
CA PRO A 499 10.95 27.55 -3.65
C PRO A 499 11.61 26.35 -4.36
N PRO A 500 12.88 26.03 -4.09
CA PRO A 500 13.54 24.87 -4.69
C PRO A 500 12.73 23.58 -4.51
N GLY A 501 12.46 22.89 -5.63
CA GLY A 501 11.69 21.65 -5.68
C GLY A 501 10.17 21.82 -5.71
N PHE A 502 9.64 23.05 -5.72
CA PHE A 502 8.20 23.29 -5.80
C PHE A 502 7.74 23.51 -7.25
N GLY A 503 6.62 22.88 -7.63
CA GLY A 503 5.93 23.08 -8.90
C GLY A 503 4.97 24.28 -8.92
N PHE A 504 4.70 24.88 -7.76
CA PHE A 504 3.84 26.06 -7.59
C PHE A 504 4.36 26.98 -6.48
N SER A 505 3.79 28.18 -6.36
CA SER A 505 4.27 29.23 -5.45
C SER A 505 4.14 28.90 -3.95
N ASP A 506 4.94 29.57 -3.11
CA ASP A 506 4.81 29.45 -1.65
C ASP A 506 3.43 29.98 -1.18
N THR A 507 2.89 31.00 -1.85
CA THR A 507 1.52 31.48 -1.61
C THR A 507 0.47 30.37 -1.78
N ALA A 508 0.49 29.63 -2.90
CA ALA A 508 -0.41 28.49 -3.12
C ALA A 508 -0.17 27.37 -2.09
N PHE A 509 1.09 27.14 -1.72
CA PHE A 509 1.45 26.15 -0.71
C PHE A 509 0.83 26.43 0.67
N ARG A 510 0.63 27.70 1.07
CA ARG A 510 -0.04 28.02 2.35
C ARG A 510 -1.47 27.49 2.41
N VAL A 511 -2.22 27.62 1.33
CA VAL A 511 -3.56 27.05 1.21
C VAL A 511 -3.49 25.51 1.20
N PHE A 512 -2.53 24.96 0.45
CA PHE A 512 -2.34 23.51 0.34
C PHE A 512 -2.10 22.85 1.70
N ILE A 513 -1.20 23.37 2.53
CA ILE A 513 -0.90 22.80 3.86
C ILE A 513 -2.17 22.72 4.71
N LEU A 514 -2.98 23.77 4.69
CA LEU A 514 -4.21 23.85 5.45
C LEU A 514 -5.25 22.85 4.91
N MET A 515 -5.56 22.93 3.62
CA MET A 515 -6.68 22.19 3.05
C MET A 515 -6.36 20.71 2.82
N ALA A 516 -5.14 20.34 2.44
CA ALA A 516 -4.77 18.94 2.23
C ALA A 516 -4.84 18.13 3.54
N SER A 517 -4.39 18.70 4.66
CA SER A 517 -4.54 18.04 5.97
C SER A 517 -6.01 18.00 6.41
N ARG A 518 -6.76 19.08 6.17
CA ARG A 518 -8.17 19.19 6.51
C ARG A 518 -9.06 18.17 5.78
N ARG A 519 -8.81 17.88 4.50
CA ARG A 519 -9.53 16.83 3.75
C ARG A 519 -9.48 15.46 4.42
N LEU A 520 -8.35 15.12 5.05
CA LEU A 520 -8.19 13.87 5.78
C LEU A 520 -8.77 13.95 7.20
N GLU A 521 -8.46 15.02 7.94
CA GLU A 521 -8.76 15.10 9.38
C GLU A 521 -10.25 15.38 9.68
N SER A 522 -10.96 15.97 8.73
CA SER A 522 -12.39 16.24 8.85
C SER A 522 -13.28 15.09 8.36
N ASP A 523 -12.73 14.07 7.72
CA ASP A 523 -13.51 12.96 7.16
C ASP A 523 -13.45 11.75 8.11
N ARG A 524 -14.61 11.27 8.57
CA ARG A 524 -14.66 10.15 9.54
C ARG A 524 -14.03 8.89 8.99
N PHE A 525 -14.16 8.64 7.69
CA PHE A 525 -13.63 7.43 7.04
C PHE A 525 -12.12 7.47 6.87
N PHE A 526 -11.49 8.64 6.99
CA PHE A 526 -10.04 8.74 7.17
C PHE A 526 -9.63 8.79 8.64
N THR A 527 -10.52 9.15 9.55
CA THR A 527 -10.23 9.34 10.97
C THR A 527 -10.81 8.21 11.81
N ARG A 528 -11.90 8.45 12.56
CA ARG A 528 -12.43 7.51 13.56
C ARG A 528 -12.88 6.16 12.97
N ASP A 529 -13.32 6.15 11.71
CA ASP A 529 -13.84 4.99 10.99
C ASP A 529 -12.82 4.38 10.02
N PHE A 530 -11.56 4.84 10.04
CA PHE A 530 -10.46 4.21 9.32
C PHE A 530 -9.95 2.97 10.08
N THR A 531 -10.81 1.97 10.22
CA THR A 531 -10.57 0.78 11.03
C THR A 531 -10.89 -0.52 10.26
N PRO A 532 -10.34 -1.67 10.69
CA PRO A 532 -10.65 -2.96 10.07
C PRO A 532 -12.13 -3.33 10.12
N GLU A 533 -12.92 -2.84 11.07
CA GLU A 533 -14.35 -3.13 11.17
C GLU A 533 -15.13 -2.45 10.03
N VAL A 534 -14.72 -1.23 9.65
CA VAL A 534 -15.35 -0.48 8.56
C VAL A 534 -14.75 -0.86 7.20
N TYR A 535 -13.44 -1.08 7.12
CA TYR A 535 -12.71 -1.32 5.87
C TYR A 535 -12.43 -2.80 5.55
N THR A 536 -12.70 -3.71 6.47
CA THR A 536 -12.16 -5.10 6.53
C THR A 536 -10.65 -5.15 6.79
N PRO A 537 -10.13 -6.20 7.47
CA PRO A 537 -8.70 -6.46 7.53
C PRO A 537 -8.03 -6.53 6.15
N ALA A 538 -8.66 -7.21 5.19
CA ALA A 538 -8.14 -7.33 3.82
C ALA A 538 -8.01 -5.98 3.12
N GLY A 539 -8.99 -5.10 3.32
CA GLY A 539 -9.00 -3.74 2.78
C GLY A 539 -7.94 -2.85 3.41
N MET A 540 -7.75 -2.93 4.72
CA MET A 540 -6.66 -2.22 5.41
C MET A 540 -5.29 -2.68 4.91
N ASP A 541 -5.12 -3.98 4.69
CA ASP A 541 -3.92 -4.55 4.08
C ASP A 541 -3.73 -4.06 2.64
N TRP A 542 -4.80 -4.01 1.84
CA TRP A 542 -4.75 -3.48 0.48
C TRP A 542 -4.25 -2.03 0.46
N ILE A 543 -4.82 -1.15 1.28
CA ILE A 543 -4.38 0.25 1.35
C ILE A 543 -2.93 0.34 1.80
N SER A 544 -2.52 -0.47 2.79
CA SER A 544 -1.17 -0.47 3.34
C SER A 544 -0.11 -0.89 2.33
N GLN A 545 -0.37 -1.95 1.56
CA GLN A 545 0.61 -2.61 0.71
C GLN A 545 0.74 -2.00 -0.70
N ASN A 546 -0.22 -1.18 -1.11
CA ASN A 546 -0.28 -0.64 -2.47
C ASN A 546 0.17 0.83 -2.59
N SER A 547 0.69 1.16 -3.77
CA SER A 547 1.16 2.46 -4.25
C SER A 547 0.70 2.68 -5.69
N MET A 548 0.92 3.85 -6.28
CA MET A 548 0.60 4.07 -7.70
C MET A 548 1.33 3.06 -8.59
N ARG A 549 2.57 2.69 -8.21
CA ARG A 549 3.39 1.74 -8.97
C ARG A 549 2.76 0.35 -8.97
N THR A 550 2.28 -0.11 -7.82
CA THR A 550 1.65 -1.44 -7.74
C THR A 550 0.32 -1.47 -8.49
N VAL A 551 -0.45 -0.37 -8.48
CA VAL A 551 -1.71 -0.25 -9.23
C VAL A 551 -1.44 -0.30 -10.73
N LEU A 552 -0.49 0.50 -11.23
CA LEU A 552 -0.07 0.46 -12.65
C LEU A 552 0.36 -0.95 -13.08
N LEU A 553 1.26 -1.59 -12.32
CA LEU A 553 1.81 -2.90 -12.70
C LEU A 553 0.84 -4.07 -12.53
N ARG A 554 -0.19 -3.93 -11.68
CA ARG A 554 -1.26 -4.93 -11.56
C ARG A 554 -2.09 -5.01 -12.84
N HIS A 555 -2.39 -3.86 -13.42
CA HIS A 555 -3.31 -3.77 -14.57
C HIS A 555 -2.58 -3.69 -15.92
N PHE A 556 -1.36 -3.17 -15.93
CA PHE A 556 -0.55 -2.91 -17.12
C PHE A 556 0.89 -3.38 -16.93
N LYS A 557 1.09 -4.70 -16.88
CA LYS A 557 2.39 -5.33 -16.59
C LYS A 557 3.49 -4.96 -17.60
N SER A 558 3.13 -4.63 -18.84
CA SER A 558 4.08 -4.19 -19.87
C SER A 558 4.81 -2.89 -19.52
N LEU A 559 4.32 -2.11 -18.55
CA LEU A 559 5.01 -0.92 -18.05
C LEU A 559 6.22 -1.26 -17.14
N GLU A 560 6.43 -2.53 -16.78
CA GLU A 560 7.49 -2.96 -15.85
C GLU A 560 8.89 -2.45 -16.24
N PRO A 561 9.36 -2.58 -17.49
CA PRO A 561 10.68 -2.08 -17.88
C PRO A 561 10.85 -0.58 -17.64
N ALA A 562 9.86 0.23 -18.02
CA ALA A 562 9.88 1.68 -17.84
C ALA A 562 9.82 2.11 -16.36
N LEU A 563 9.24 1.26 -15.49
CA LEU A 563 9.07 1.50 -14.06
C LEU A 563 10.16 0.84 -13.18
N ARG A 564 11.21 0.27 -13.78
CA ARG A 564 12.38 -0.25 -13.03
C ARG A 564 13.13 0.92 -12.38
N GLY A 565 13.42 0.79 -11.09
CA GLY A 565 14.10 1.84 -10.31
C GLY A 565 13.26 3.10 -10.02
N VAL A 566 12.09 3.27 -10.66
CA VAL A 566 11.18 4.40 -10.42
C VAL A 566 10.51 4.24 -9.04
N LYS A 567 10.92 5.08 -8.09
CA LYS A 567 10.38 5.07 -6.72
C LYS A 567 9.00 5.73 -6.61
N ASN A 568 8.75 6.76 -7.43
CA ASN A 568 7.51 7.51 -7.46
C ASN A 568 7.03 7.62 -8.91
N PRO A 569 5.91 6.98 -9.30
CA PRO A 569 5.46 6.97 -10.69
C PRO A 569 5.07 8.33 -11.27
N PHE A 570 5.00 9.41 -10.48
CA PHE A 570 4.76 10.77 -10.97
C PHE A 570 6.07 11.52 -11.35
N THR A 571 7.23 10.92 -11.11
CA THR A 571 8.51 11.43 -11.63
C THR A 571 8.79 10.84 -13.02
N PRO A 572 9.60 11.50 -13.87
CA PRO A 572 9.95 11.00 -15.22
C PRO A 572 10.43 9.54 -15.22
N TRP A 573 9.94 8.76 -16.19
CA TRP A 573 10.32 7.36 -16.40
C TRP A 573 11.53 7.26 -17.34
N ALA A 574 12.18 6.10 -17.36
CA ALA A 574 13.24 5.82 -18.32
C ALA A 574 12.66 5.39 -19.67
N ALA A 575 13.29 5.84 -20.76
CA ALA A 575 13.00 5.31 -22.09
C ALA A 575 13.39 3.82 -22.16
N VAL A 576 12.59 3.05 -22.87
CA VAL A 576 12.76 1.62 -23.07
C VAL A 576 13.55 1.47 -24.38
N ASN A 577 14.58 0.65 -24.36
CA ASN A 577 15.44 0.30 -25.49
C ASN A 577 15.70 -1.23 -25.50
N ASP A 578 16.34 -1.73 -26.56
CA ASP A 578 16.67 -3.17 -26.72
C ASP A 578 17.34 -3.77 -25.48
N GLN A 579 18.23 -3.03 -24.80
CA GLN A 579 18.89 -3.50 -23.58
C GLN A 579 17.90 -3.65 -22.42
N THR A 580 17.00 -2.69 -22.22
CA THR A 580 15.99 -2.76 -21.13
C THR A 580 14.85 -3.75 -21.42
N LEU A 581 14.56 -4.03 -22.69
CA LEU A 581 13.57 -5.02 -23.14
C LEU A 581 14.08 -6.45 -23.02
N ASP A 582 15.35 -6.68 -23.38
CA ASP A 582 16.03 -7.97 -23.24
C ASP A 582 16.49 -8.23 -21.81
N GLU A 583 16.58 -7.19 -20.97
CA GLU A 583 16.74 -7.37 -19.53
C GLU A 583 15.50 -8.07 -18.96
N PRO A 584 15.65 -9.31 -18.44
CA PRO A 584 14.55 -10.01 -17.78
C PRO A 584 13.98 -9.13 -16.66
N PRO A 585 12.67 -9.25 -16.32
CA PRO A 585 12.05 -8.49 -15.24
C PRO A 585 12.98 -8.51 -14.04
N ALA A 586 13.32 -7.33 -13.52
CA ALA A 586 14.45 -7.18 -12.62
C ALA A 586 14.35 -8.25 -11.53
N THR A 587 15.23 -9.25 -11.61
CA THR A 587 15.29 -10.26 -10.55
C THR A 587 15.59 -9.46 -9.29
N PRO A 588 14.77 -9.56 -8.23
CA PRO A 588 14.95 -8.69 -7.07
C PRO A 588 16.41 -8.77 -6.66
N THR A 589 17.10 -7.63 -6.60
CA THR A 589 18.51 -7.64 -6.21
C THR A 589 18.55 -8.11 -4.76
N TYR A 590 18.96 -9.36 -4.58
CA TYR A 590 19.01 -9.97 -3.26
C TYR A 590 20.25 -9.47 -2.53
N VAL A 591 20.11 -9.26 -1.23
CA VAL A 591 21.20 -8.84 -0.35
C VAL A 591 22.25 -9.94 -0.36
N GLU A 592 23.40 -9.65 -0.94
CA GLU A 592 24.56 -10.52 -0.88
C GLU A 592 25.07 -10.58 0.56
N TRP A 593 25.28 -11.79 1.06
CA TRP A 593 25.81 -12.03 2.38
C TRP A 593 27.25 -11.50 2.49
N SER A 594 27.52 -10.80 3.58
CA SER A 594 28.87 -10.50 4.05
C SER A 594 28.88 -10.42 5.58
N GLU A 595 30.04 -10.60 6.20
CA GLU A 595 30.18 -10.54 7.67
C GLU A 595 29.69 -9.22 8.27
N ARG A 596 29.74 -8.14 7.49
CA ARG A 596 29.32 -6.77 7.86
C ARG A 596 27.83 -6.64 8.17
N LEU A 597 27.03 -7.59 7.70
CA LEU A 597 25.58 -7.59 7.86
C LEU A 597 25.12 -8.02 9.25
N GLU A 598 25.93 -8.82 9.96
CA GLU A 598 25.67 -9.16 11.35
C GLU A 598 26.21 -8.06 12.26
N ARG A 599 25.36 -7.57 13.16
CA ARG A 599 25.72 -6.52 14.11
C ARG A 599 25.49 -7.04 15.51
N ARG A 600 26.59 -7.21 16.23
CA ARG A 600 26.57 -7.78 17.57
C ARG A 600 26.61 -6.68 18.63
N PRO A 601 25.58 -6.56 19.50
CA PRO A 601 25.67 -5.70 20.68
C PRO A 601 26.81 -6.17 21.60
N PRO A 602 27.59 -5.26 22.22
CA PRO A 602 28.74 -5.64 23.05
C PRO A 602 28.38 -6.54 24.24
N ASP A 603 27.18 -6.41 24.79
CA ASP A 603 26.68 -7.13 25.98
C ASP A 603 25.82 -8.36 25.63
N GLU A 604 25.65 -8.70 24.35
CA GLU A 604 24.79 -9.80 23.90
C GLU A 604 25.19 -11.15 24.53
N ASP A 605 26.49 -11.43 24.63
CA ASP A 605 26.99 -12.68 25.23
C ASP A 605 26.67 -12.81 26.71
N GLU A 606 26.70 -11.70 27.44
CA GLU A 606 26.34 -11.65 28.85
C GLU A 606 24.85 -11.92 29.02
N VAL A 607 24.02 -11.29 28.18
CA VAL A 607 22.56 -11.50 28.16
C VAL A 607 22.21 -12.95 27.82
N ILE A 608 22.86 -13.55 26.81
CA ILE A 608 22.64 -14.96 26.46
C ILE A 608 23.03 -15.88 27.63
N THR A 609 24.12 -15.58 28.33
CA THR A 609 24.53 -16.33 29.53
C THR A 609 23.45 -16.26 30.62
N LYS A 610 22.91 -15.07 30.90
CA LYS A 610 21.81 -14.90 31.86
C LYS A 610 20.54 -15.67 31.45
N ILE A 611 20.25 -15.76 30.15
CA ILE A 611 19.12 -16.57 29.64
C ILE A 611 19.37 -18.05 29.93
N ILE A 612 20.57 -18.56 29.63
CA ILE A 612 20.95 -19.95 29.88
C ILE A 612 20.81 -20.29 31.37
N ASP A 613 21.24 -19.40 32.27
CA ASP A 613 21.10 -19.61 33.72
C ASP A 613 19.64 -19.72 34.16
N VAL A 614 18.74 -18.92 33.59
CA VAL A 614 17.30 -18.98 33.87
C VAL A 614 16.71 -20.31 33.39
N LEU A 615 17.06 -20.73 32.17
CA LEU A 615 16.58 -21.98 31.58
C LEU A 615 17.14 -23.21 32.30
N HIS A 616 18.40 -23.19 32.69
CA HIS A 616 19.03 -24.25 33.47
C HIS A 616 18.33 -24.45 34.82
N LYS A 617 18.05 -23.36 35.56
CA LYS A 617 17.28 -23.42 36.81
C LYS A 617 15.86 -23.97 36.62
N ASN A 618 15.25 -23.73 35.45
CA ASN A 618 13.95 -24.34 35.13
C ASN A 618 14.11 -25.83 34.83
N ASN A 619 15.14 -26.25 34.10
CA ASN A 619 15.43 -27.66 33.84
C ASN A 619 15.69 -28.45 35.13
N GLU A 620 16.49 -27.92 36.06
CA GLU A 620 16.70 -28.55 37.37
C GLU A 620 15.39 -28.72 38.15
N TRP A 621 14.53 -27.72 38.09
CA TRP A 621 13.22 -27.74 38.74
C TRP A 621 12.30 -28.80 38.13
N THR A 622 12.26 -28.89 36.79
CA THR A 622 11.45 -29.88 36.08
C THR A 622 12.01 -31.29 36.26
N TYR A 623 13.33 -31.47 36.20
CA TYR A 623 14.02 -32.74 36.49
C TYR A 623 13.61 -33.31 37.86
N LYS A 624 13.58 -32.46 38.90
CA LYS A 624 13.17 -32.87 40.25
C LYS A 624 11.71 -33.35 40.32
N ARG A 625 10.84 -32.87 39.42
CA ARG A 625 9.40 -33.19 39.37
C ARG A 625 9.04 -34.29 38.36
N ASN A 626 9.88 -34.48 37.36
CA ASN A 626 9.65 -35.44 36.27
C ASN A 626 10.37 -36.75 36.53
N ASN A 627 10.18 -37.34 37.71
CA ASN A 627 10.80 -38.62 38.12
C ASN A 627 12.32 -38.69 37.89
N LYS A 628 13.05 -37.57 38.06
CA LYS A 628 14.49 -37.51 37.81
C LYS A 628 14.86 -37.84 36.36
N HIS A 629 14.03 -37.41 35.42
CA HIS A 629 14.29 -37.50 33.99
C HIS A 629 14.33 -36.08 33.40
N ALA A 630 15.49 -35.72 32.85
CA ALA A 630 15.74 -34.42 32.26
C ALA A 630 15.08 -34.33 30.88
N ILE A 631 14.47 -33.19 30.61
CA ILE A 631 13.78 -32.90 29.33
C ILE A 631 14.36 -31.64 28.70
N ARG A 632 13.93 -31.33 27.48
CA ARG A 632 14.36 -30.12 26.76
C ARG A 632 13.79 -28.85 27.41
N ASP A 633 14.57 -27.77 27.43
CA ASP A 633 14.16 -26.47 27.99
C ASP A 633 13.12 -25.72 27.15
N ALA A 634 13.03 -26.08 25.88
CA ALA A 634 11.98 -25.76 24.94
C ALA A 634 11.71 -26.98 24.07
N HIS A 635 10.53 -27.07 23.47
CA HIS A 635 10.16 -28.21 22.63
C HIS A 635 10.12 -29.56 23.39
N ALA A 636 9.75 -29.54 24.67
CA ALA A 636 9.86 -30.69 25.57
C ALA A 636 9.03 -31.89 25.10
N LYS A 637 7.74 -31.68 24.82
CA LYS A 637 6.83 -32.74 24.35
C LYS A 637 6.96 -32.94 22.85
N SER A 638 7.29 -34.16 22.42
CA SER A 638 7.23 -34.58 21.02
C SER A 638 5.84 -35.10 20.64
N HIS A 639 5.52 -35.07 19.35
CA HIS A 639 4.27 -35.60 18.78
C HIS A 639 4.50 -36.63 17.68
N GLY A 640 5.74 -36.76 17.20
CA GLY A 640 6.12 -37.65 16.10
C GLY A 640 7.61 -37.55 15.81
N ILE A 641 8.26 -38.69 15.63
CA ILE A 641 9.64 -38.85 15.17
C ILE A 641 9.58 -39.66 13.87
N LEU A 642 9.82 -38.98 12.76
CA LEU A 642 9.56 -39.46 11.41
C LEU A 642 10.85 -39.69 10.64
N GLN A 643 10.85 -40.74 9.82
CA GLN A 643 11.76 -40.87 8.69
C GLN A 643 11.10 -40.27 7.45
N GLY A 644 11.87 -39.58 6.61
CA GLY A 644 11.38 -39.05 5.35
C GLY A 644 12.50 -38.87 4.34
N LYS A 645 12.15 -38.32 3.17
CA LYS A 645 13.11 -37.94 2.14
C LYS A 645 12.93 -36.48 1.74
N LEU A 646 14.03 -35.74 1.64
CA LEU A 646 14.09 -34.41 1.05
C LEU A 646 14.60 -34.55 -0.38
N THR A 647 13.82 -34.08 -1.35
CA THR A 647 14.18 -34.03 -2.77
C THR A 647 14.30 -32.58 -3.19
N VAL A 648 15.46 -32.18 -3.72
CA VAL A 648 15.72 -30.80 -4.13
C VAL A 648 15.08 -30.52 -5.49
N GLU A 649 14.18 -29.54 -5.50
CA GLU A 649 13.36 -29.12 -6.64
C GLU A 649 13.30 -27.59 -6.64
N LEU A 650 14.16 -26.98 -7.47
CA LEU A 650 14.38 -25.55 -7.45
C LEU A 650 13.41 -24.82 -8.38
N ASP A 651 12.82 -23.75 -7.87
CA ASP A 651 12.05 -22.76 -8.62
C ASP A 651 12.97 -21.66 -9.15
N GLY A 652 14.05 -22.04 -9.86
CA GLY A 652 15.05 -21.17 -10.48
C GLY A 652 16.50 -21.52 -10.09
N ASP A 653 17.43 -21.31 -11.03
CA ASP A 653 18.83 -21.75 -10.90
C ASP A 653 19.63 -20.89 -9.89
N ASP A 654 19.20 -19.65 -9.61
CA ASP A 654 19.77 -18.79 -8.59
C ASP A 654 19.58 -19.32 -7.15
N LEU A 655 18.72 -20.33 -6.98
CA LEU A 655 18.50 -21.02 -5.70
C LEU A 655 19.40 -22.25 -5.51
N GLU A 656 20.19 -22.63 -6.51
CA GLU A 656 21.06 -23.81 -6.46
C GLU A 656 22.30 -23.56 -5.60
N GLN A 657 22.15 -23.64 -4.28
CA GLN A 657 23.19 -23.22 -3.34
C GLN A 657 23.34 -24.17 -2.14
N GLY A 658 24.58 -24.60 -1.87
CA GLY A 658 24.91 -25.49 -0.75
C GLY A 658 24.14 -26.81 -0.81
N LEU A 659 23.35 -27.10 0.23
CA LEU A 659 22.50 -28.30 0.32
C LEU A 659 21.54 -28.47 -0.88
N PHE A 660 21.11 -27.37 -1.49
CA PHE A 660 20.05 -27.33 -2.50
C PHE A 660 20.60 -27.48 -3.92
N LYS A 661 21.30 -28.59 -4.18
CA LYS A 661 21.75 -28.97 -5.53
C LYS A 661 20.62 -29.66 -6.29
N LYS A 662 20.34 -29.23 -7.53
CA LYS A 662 19.18 -29.70 -8.30
C LYS A 662 19.19 -31.23 -8.44
N GLY A 663 18.10 -31.89 -8.07
CA GLY A 663 17.98 -33.35 -8.11
C GLY A 663 18.65 -34.10 -6.95
N ALA A 664 19.32 -33.42 -6.03
CA ALA A 664 19.86 -34.06 -4.83
C ALA A 664 18.74 -34.63 -3.95
N ARG A 665 19.03 -35.75 -3.29
CA ARG A 665 18.11 -36.46 -2.41
C ARG A 665 18.81 -36.82 -1.11
N TYR A 666 18.13 -36.58 0.01
CA TYR A 666 18.65 -36.86 1.34
C TYR A 666 17.61 -37.55 2.19
N ASP A 667 18.04 -38.50 3.02
CA ASP A 667 17.20 -39.01 4.09
C ASP A 667 17.09 -37.97 5.20
N VAL A 668 15.92 -37.87 5.83
CA VAL A 668 15.68 -36.93 6.92
C VAL A 668 15.04 -37.60 8.13
N ILE A 669 15.45 -37.14 9.32
CA ILE A 669 14.76 -37.43 10.57
C ILE A 669 14.03 -36.15 11.00
N ALA A 670 12.71 -36.20 11.16
CA ALA A 670 11.91 -35.06 11.59
C ALA A 670 11.27 -35.29 12.96
N ARG A 671 11.20 -34.25 13.79
CA ARG A 671 10.58 -34.26 15.11
C ARG A 671 9.53 -33.15 15.23
N PHE A 672 8.26 -33.54 15.33
CA PHE A 672 7.16 -32.65 15.70
C PHE A 672 7.12 -32.46 17.21
N SER A 673 6.84 -31.23 17.68
CA SER A 673 6.86 -30.88 19.11
C SER A 673 5.99 -29.67 19.47
N SER A 674 5.73 -29.50 20.77
CA SER A 674 5.16 -28.27 21.34
C SER A 674 6.26 -27.44 22.00
N THR A 675 6.33 -26.12 21.74
CA THR A 675 7.50 -25.31 22.12
C THR A 675 7.73 -25.13 23.62
N ALA A 676 6.76 -25.48 24.47
CA ALA A 676 6.88 -25.38 25.93
C ALA A 676 8.06 -26.21 26.46
N GLY A 677 8.74 -25.68 27.50
CA GLY A 677 9.81 -26.36 28.25
C GLY A 677 9.31 -27.36 29.30
N ALA A 678 8.07 -27.82 29.16
CA ALA A 678 7.43 -28.77 30.05
C ALA A 678 6.53 -29.70 29.23
N ILE A 679 6.32 -30.92 29.71
CA ILE A 679 5.33 -31.84 29.13
C ILE A 679 3.96 -31.34 29.57
N ARG A 680 3.16 -30.90 28.61
CA ARG A 680 1.88 -30.22 28.79
C ARG A 680 0.77 -30.95 28.03
N SER A 681 -0.48 -30.71 28.41
CA SER A 681 -1.63 -31.15 27.63
C SER A 681 -1.64 -30.51 26.24
N ASP A 682 -1.96 -31.31 25.22
CA ASP A 682 -2.09 -30.87 23.83
C ASP A 682 -3.28 -29.93 23.61
N GLN A 683 -4.19 -29.87 24.57
CA GLN A 683 -5.33 -28.95 24.60
C GLN A 683 -4.92 -27.50 24.87
N LEU A 684 -3.72 -27.27 25.43
CA LEU A 684 -3.22 -25.92 25.63
C LEU A 684 -2.82 -25.30 24.28
N ARG A 685 -3.33 -24.09 24.03
CA ARG A 685 -2.99 -23.28 22.86
C ARG A 685 -1.51 -22.90 22.88
N GLY A 686 -0.89 -22.77 21.72
CA GLY A 686 0.48 -22.26 21.63
C GLY A 686 1.23 -22.63 20.35
N VAL A 687 2.50 -22.25 20.30
CA VAL A 687 3.34 -22.49 19.13
C VAL A 687 3.77 -23.95 19.06
N ARG A 688 3.78 -24.52 17.85
CA ARG A 688 4.29 -25.86 17.56
C ARG A 688 5.63 -25.77 16.84
N GLY A 689 6.48 -26.77 17.01
CA GLY A 689 7.82 -26.84 16.44
C GLY A 689 8.03 -28.08 15.59
N LEU A 690 8.86 -27.93 14.56
CA LEU A 690 9.33 -28.99 13.68
C LEU A 690 10.85 -28.87 13.55
N ALA A 691 11.57 -29.89 14.00
CA ALA A 691 13.01 -30.01 13.76
C ALA A 691 13.23 -31.05 12.65
N ILE A 692 14.08 -30.74 11.68
CA ILE A 692 14.46 -31.64 10.58
C ILE A 692 15.96 -31.79 10.60
N LYS A 693 16.45 -33.02 10.66
CA LYS A 693 17.87 -33.37 10.52
C LYS A 693 18.04 -34.08 9.18
N VAL A 694 18.75 -33.44 8.27
CA VAL A 694 19.13 -33.97 6.97
C VAL A 694 20.40 -34.79 7.12
N LEU A 695 20.38 -36.04 6.65
CA LEU A 695 21.50 -36.98 6.72
C LEU A 695 22.27 -36.99 5.40
N GLY A 696 23.48 -37.56 5.41
CA GLY A 696 24.26 -37.77 4.18
C GLY A 696 24.71 -36.47 3.50
N VAL A 697 24.78 -35.37 4.25
CA VAL A 697 25.33 -34.10 3.74
C VAL A 697 26.84 -34.29 3.69
N ASP A 698 27.40 -34.97 2.67
CA ASP A 698 28.83 -35.25 2.49
C ASP A 698 29.46 -34.52 1.28
N ASP A 699 30.80 -34.53 1.13
CA ASP A 699 31.50 -33.71 0.11
C ASP A 699 31.20 -34.18 -1.33
N LYS A 700 30.91 -35.49 -1.50
CA LYS A 700 30.45 -36.06 -2.77
C LYS A 700 29.04 -35.58 -3.12
N ALA A 701 28.14 -35.44 -2.14
CA ALA A 701 26.79 -34.93 -2.36
C ALA A 701 26.78 -33.45 -2.79
N LEU A 702 27.77 -32.66 -2.34
CA LEU A 702 27.85 -31.21 -2.60
C LEU A 702 28.76 -30.86 -3.80
N GLY A 703 29.69 -31.73 -4.20
CA GLY A 703 30.56 -31.51 -5.36
C GLY A 703 31.63 -30.43 -5.17
N VAL A 704 32.15 -30.27 -3.94
CA VAL A 704 33.18 -29.28 -3.57
C VAL A 704 34.33 -29.96 -2.82
N GLU A 705 35.57 -29.47 -3.04
CA GLU A 705 36.82 -30.05 -2.49
C GLU A 705 36.97 -29.89 -0.96
N GLU A 706 36.38 -28.86 -0.36
CA GLU A 706 36.43 -28.64 1.09
C GLU A 706 35.11 -28.10 1.65
N ARG A 707 34.58 -28.76 2.67
CA ARG A 707 33.31 -28.40 3.30
C ARG A 707 33.50 -27.50 4.50
N LYS A 708 33.16 -26.22 4.33
CA LYS A 708 33.04 -25.27 5.45
C LYS A 708 31.72 -25.47 6.19
N ARG A 709 31.81 -25.64 7.51
CA ARG A 709 30.69 -25.77 8.45
C ARG A 709 30.47 -24.46 9.19
N ALA A 710 29.23 -24.19 9.59
CA ALA A 710 28.90 -23.01 10.37
C ALA A 710 29.55 -23.03 11.78
N LEU A 711 29.82 -24.22 12.32
CA LEU A 711 30.54 -24.43 13.57
C LEU A 711 31.97 -24.92 13.32
N ALA A 712 32.93 -24.23 13.92
CA ALA A 712 34.33 -24.65 13.89
C ALA A 712 34.49 -26.02 14.59
N GLY A 713 35.19 -26.96 13.95
CA GLY A 713 35.42 -28.31 14.46
C GLY A 713 34.21 -29.25 14.39
N ASP A 714 33.12 -28.87 13.72
CA ASP A 714 31.98 -29.77 13.50
C ASP A 714 32.26 -30.75 12.36
N HIS A 715 32.40 -32.03 12.67
CA HIS A 715 32.65 -33.09 11.68
C HIS A 715 31.38 -33.87 11.29
N ALA A 716 30.21 -33.42 11.76
CA ALA A 716 28.94 -34.09 11.46
C ALA A 716 28.60 -34.06 9.96
N ARG A 717 28.01 -35.16 9.48
CA ARG A 717 27.48 -35.29 8.11
C ARG A 717 25.98 -34.95 8.02
N THR A 718 25.52 -34.09 8.93
CA THR A 718 24.11 -33.72 9.07
C THR A 718 23.89 -32.22 8.90
N GLN A 719 22.67 -31.81 8.57
CA GLN A 719 22.22 -30.42 8.60
C GLN A 719 20.85 -30.29 9.26
N ASP A 720 20.71 -29.38 10.21
CA ASP A 720 19.48 -29.20 10.98
C ASP A 720 18.70 -27.94 10.56
N PHE A 721 17.39 -28.08 10.36
CA PHE A 721 16.45 -26.98 10.24
C PHE A 721 15.47 -27.00 11.41
N LEU A 722 15.37 -25.87 12.13
CA LEU A 722 14.46 -25.71 13.27
C LEU A 722 13.40 -24.69 12.92
N LEU A 723 12.16 -25.16 12.81
CA LEU A 723 11.02 -24.40 12.33
C LEU A 723 9.91 -24.38 13.38
N VAL A 724 9.07 -23.35 13.35
CA VAL A 724 7.93 -23.18 14.25
C VAL A 724 6.71 -22.65 13.51
N THR A 725 5.50 -22.85 14.04
CA THR A 725 4.27 -22.41 13.38
C THR A 725 4.04 -20.90 13.40
N HIS A 726 4.81 -20.17 14.22
CA HIS A 726 4.77 -18.72 14.25
C HIS A 726 5.72 -18.12 13.20
N ARG A 727 5.19 -17.30 12.30
CA ARG A 727 5.92 -16.76 11.15
C ARG A 727 7.11 -15.88 11.56
N GLU A 728 6.90 -14.87 12.41
CA GLU A 728 7.96 -14.03 12.97
C GLU A 728 8.43 -14.54 14.33
N PHE A 729 9.61 -14.15 14.81
CA PHE A 729 9.94 -14.44 16.20
C PHE A 729 9.22 -13.43 17.11
N PRO A 730 8.65 -13.83 18.27
CA PRO A 730 7.91 -12.90 19.13
C PRO A 730 8.77 -11.78 19.76
N PHE A 731 10.09 -11.89 19.66
CA PHE A 731 11.08 -10.97 20.20
C PHE A 731 12.02 -10.52 19.08
N ALA A 732 12.47 -9.26 19.12
CA ALA A 732 13.41 -8.74 18.14
C ALA A 732 14.78 -9.46 18.23
N ASP A 733 15.32 -9.56 19.44
CA ASP A 733 16.68 -9.99 19.75
C ASP A 733 16.79 -10.70 21.12
N ALA A 734 17.99 -11.09 21.52
CA ALA A 734 18.24 -11.74 22.82
C ALA A 734 17.90 -10.84 24.02
N HIS A 735 18.09 -9.52 23.93
CA HIS A 735 17.80 -8.58 25.01
C HIS A 735 16.31 -8.47 25.29
N GLU A 736 15.50 -8.35 24.24
CA GLU A 736 14.04 -8.33 24.38
C GLU A 736 13.53 -9.68 24.89
N TYR A 737 14.11 -10.80 24.42
CA TYR A 737 13.76 -12.12 24.93
C TYR A 737 14.09 -12.29 26.42
N TYR A 738 15.24 -11.81 26.88
CA TYR A 738 15.60 -11.81 28.30
C TYR A 738 14.62 -10.94 29.12
N LYS A 739 14.36 -9.71 28.70
CA LYS A 739 13.54 -8.76 29.47
C LYS A 739 12.06 -9.15 29.52
N LYS A 740 11.50 -9.62 28.41
CA LYS A 740 10.04 -9.86 28.27
C LYS A 740 9.68 -11.34 28.25
N GLY A 741 10.52 -12.19 27.65
CA GLY A 741 10.26 -13.61 27.50
C GLY A 741 10.61 -14.44 28.75
N MET A 742 11.77 -14.22 29.35
CA MET A 742 12.23 -15.03 30.49
C MET A 742 11.32 -14.98 31.73
N PRO A 743 10.77 -13.83 32.16
CA PRO A 743 9.82 -13.82 33.27
C PRO A 743 8.59 -14.70 33.01
N LEU A 744 8.05 -14.64 31.78
CA LEU A 744 6.92 -15.46 31.37
C LEU A 744 7.30 -16.93 31.28
N ALA A 745 8.44 -17.28 30.67
CA ALA A 745 8.93 -18.66 30.61
C ALA A 745 9.11 -19.27 32.02
N ARG A 746 9.63 -18.47 32.96
CA ARG A 746 9.81 -18.84 34.36
C ARG A 746 8.48 -19.09 35.09
N LEU A 747 7.46 -18.29 34.79
CA LEU A 747 6.09 -18.49 35.29
C LEU A 747 5.46 -19.74 34.65
N LEU A 748 5.45 -19.81 33.33
CA LEU A 748 4.87 -20.89 32.55
C LEU A 748 5.49 -22.25 32.84
N ALA A 749 6.74 -22.35 33.30
CA ALA A 749 7.33 -23.62 33.70
C ALA A 749 6.70 -24.18 34.99
N ARG A 750 6.16 -23.34 35.89
CA ARG A 750 5.74 -23.73 37.24
C ARG A 750 4.22 -23.77 37.47
N VAL A 751 3.44 -23.14 36.58
CA VAL A 751 1.99 -23.06 36.70
C VAL A 751 1.33 -24.38 36.26
N PRO A 752 0.32 -24.92 36.98
CA PRO A 752 -0.46 -26.08 36.55
C PRO A 752 -1.31 -25.84 35.29
N ASP A 753 -1.57 -26.88 34.49
CA ASP A 753 -2.32 -26.77 33.21
C ASP A 753 -3.70 -26.16 33.38
N LEU A 754 -4.44 -26.53 34.44
CA LEU A 754 -5.79 -25.99 34.70
C LEU A 754 -5.77 -24.47 34.87
N VAL A 755 -4.78 -23.95 35.59
CA VAL A 755 -4.64 -22.50 35.82
C VAL A 755 -4.29 -21.81 34.51
N LEU A 756 -3.37 -22.39 33.73
CA LEU A 756 -2.96 -21.86 32.45
C LEU A 756 -4.12 -21.86 31.43
N ALA A 757 -4.93 -22.92 31.38
CA ALA A 757 -6.11 -22.99 30.54
C ALA A 757 -7.09 -21.85 30.85
N ARG A 758 -7.36 -21.56 32.13
CA ARG A 758 -8.21 -20.41 32.53
C ARG A 758 -7.63 -19.06 32.12
N PHE A 759 -6.31 -18.87 32.24
CA PHE A 759 -5.66 -17.66 31.75
C PHE A 759 -5.77 -17.51 30.23
N ILE A 760 -5.63 -18.62 29.48
CA ILE A 760 -5.81 -18.64 28.03
C ILE A 760 -7.26 -18.34 27.67
N ASP A 761 -8.24 -18.94 28.34
CA ASP A 761 -9.67 -18.67 28.11
C ASP A 761 -9.99 -17.18 28.30
N LEU A 762 -9.43 -16.57 29.34
CA LEU A 762 -9.57 -15.14 29.61
C LEU A 762 -8.90 -14.29 28.52
N ALA A 763 -7.71 -14.68 28.06
CA ALA A 763 -7.03 -14.00 26.96
C ALA A 763 -7.80 -14.13 25.65
N VAL A 764 -8.37 -15.30 25.35
CA VAL A 764 -9.23 -15.51 24.17
C VAL A 764 -10.51 -14.68 24.27
N LEU A 765 -11.11 -14.56 25.46
CA LEU A 765 -12.25 -13.68 25.68
C LEU A 765 -11.86 -12.22 25.47
N ALA A 766 -10.72 -11.78 26.01
CA ALA A 766 -10.21 -10.43 25.81
C ALA A 766 -9.93 -10.14 24.33
N ASP A 767 -9.36 -11.09 23.59
CA ASP A 767 -9.12 -11.01 22.14
C ASP A 767 -10.44 -10.93 21.35
N ARG A 768 -11.44 -11.77 21.70
CA ARG A 768 -12.80 -11.70 21.13
C ARG A 768 -13.51 -10.38 21.42
N LEU A 769 -13.18 -9.72 22.53
CA LEU A 769 -13.67 -8.40 22.91
C LEU A 769 -12.78 -7.26 22.40
N HIS A 770 -11.79 -7.56 21.55
CA HIS A 770 -10.84 -6.61 20.97
C HIS A 770 -10.04 -5.79 22.00
N LEU A 771 -9.82 -6.33 23.20
CA LEU A 771 -8.99 -5.72 24.22
C LEU A 771 -7.50 -5.91 23.89
N PRO A 772 -6.63 -4.90 24.11
CA PRO A 772 -5.23 -4.99 23.74
C PRO A 772 -4.49 -6.04 24.59
N LEU A 773 -3.87 -7.02 23.93
CA LEU A 773 -3.06 -8.05 24.58
C LEU A 773 -1.55 -7.83 24.37
N PRO A 774 -0.71 -8.07 25.38
CA PRO A 774 0.74 -8.13 25.19
C PRO A 774 1.11 -9.17 24.12
N THR A 775 2.11 -8.89 23.29
CA THR A 775 2.50 -9.77 22.17
C THR A 775 2.87 -11.19 22.63
N THR A 776 3.42 -11.32 23.85
CA THR A 776 3.75 -12.62 24.45
C THR A 776 2.53 -13.43 24.85
N VAL A 777 1.38 -12.78 25.07
CA VAL A 777 0.10 -13.41 25.43
C VAL A 777 -0.70 -13.75 24.16
N ALA A 778 -0.61 -12.92 23.12
CA ALA A 778 -1.26 -13.15 21.83
C ALA A 778 -0.85 -14.49 21.17
N LEU A 779 0.33 -15.02 21.48
CA LEU A 779 0.78 -16.35 21.03
C LEU A 779 -0.13 -17.50 21.49
N PHE A 780 -0.93 -17.28 22.53
CA PHE A 780 -1.80 -18.29 23.12
C PHE A 780 -3.27 -18.14 22.70
N VAL A 781 -3.64 -17.11 21.92
CA VAL A 781 -5.03 -16.92 21.49
C VAL A 781 -5.35 -17.68 20.20
N THR A 782 -4.36 -18.02 19.37
CA THR A 782 -4.57 -18.80 18.14
C THR A 782 -5.17 -20.18 18.45
N PRO A 783 -6.25 -20.60 17.76
CA PRO A 783 -6.83 -21.92 17.96
C PRO A 783 -5.81 -23.05 17.76
N ASN A 784 -5.96 -24.13 18.53
CA ASN A 784 -5.18 -25.35 18.33
C ASN A 784 -5.65 -26.07 17.07
N ARG A 785 -4.82 -26.12 16.05
CA ARG A 785 -5.08 -26.83 14.80
C ARG A 785 -4.20 -28.09 14.70
N PRO A 786 -4.58 -29.12 13.93
CA PRO A 786 -3.75 -30.31 13.74
C PRO A 786 -2.35 -29.94 13.22
N ILE A 787 -1.31 -30.36 13.96
CA ILE A 787 0.10 -30.00 13.67
C ILE A 787 0.57 -30.33 12.24
N LEU A 788 -0.03 -31.36 11.60
CA LEU A 788 0.30 -31.76 10.23
C LEU A 788 -0.27 -30.81 9.16
N GLY A 789 -1.29 -30.02 9.49
CA GLY A 789 -1.86 -29.01 8.59
C GLY A 789 -1.16 -27.66 8.68
N GLU A 790 -0.21 -27.48 9.58
CA GLU A 790 0.43 -26.19 9.83
C GLU A 790 1.59 -25.89 8.89
N THR A 791 1.83 -24.59 8.66
CA THR A 791 3.05 -24.12 7.99
C THR A 791 4.11 -23.82 9.03
N PHE A 792 5.36 -24.25 8.80
CA PHE A 792 6.46 -24.05 9.73
C PHE A 792 7.50 -23.09 9.16
N TYR A 793 7.98 -22.15 9.97
CA TYR A 793 8.89 -21.08 9.57
C TYR A 793 10.19 -21.12 10.38
N SER A 794 11.31 -20.73 9.78
CA SER A 794 12.57 -20.53 10.52
C SER A 794 12.50 -19.36 11.51
N SER A 795 11.57 -18.42 11.25
CA SER A 795 11.28 -17.14 11.93
C SER A 795 12.43 -16.14 11.98
N ALA A 796 13.66 -16.61 12.20
CA ALA A 796 14.91 -15.86 12.09
C ALA A 796 15.64 -16.20 10.78
N PRO A 797 16.44 -15.25 10.24
CA PRO A 797 17.11 -15.42 8.96
C PRO A 797 18.36 -16.31 9.05
N LEU A 798 18.77 -16.87 7.91
CA LEU A 798 20.04 -17.56 7.71
C LEU A 798 20.72 -17.04 6.43
N ARG A 799 22.00 -17.35 6.28
CA ARG A 799 22.69 -17.26 5.00
C ARG A 799 22.11 -18.31 4.06
N PHE A 800 21.96 -18.00 2.79
CA PHE A 800 21.55 -18.92 1.74
C PHE A 800 22.53 -18.77 0.58
N GLY A 801 23.66 -19.45 0.71
CA GLY A 801 24.84 -19.30 -0.16
C GLY A 801 25.33 -17.86 -0.26
N LYS A 802 25.11 -17.25 -1.41
CA LYS A 802 25.45 -15.86 -1.74
C LYS A 802 24.52 -14.87 -1.04
N TYR A 803 23.31 -15.26 -0.62
CA TYR A 803 22.29 -14.34 -0.15
C TYR A 803 21.91 -14.55 1.33
N VAL A 804 20.94 -13.77 1.81
CA VAL A 804 20.30 -13.89 3.11
C VAL A 804 18.84 -14.32 2.91
N ALA A 805 18.31 -15.22 3.76
CA ALA A 805 16.97 -15.77 3.58
C ALA A 805 16.24 -16.13 4.87
N LYS A 806 14.91 -16.28 4.78
CA LYS A 806 14.09 -17.07 5.72
C LYS A 806 13.53 -18.30 5.01
N LEU A 807 13.18 -19.34 5.77
CA LEU A 807 12.61 -20.58 5.24
C LEU A 807 11.19 -20.81 5.76
N ALA A 808 10.37 -21.43 4.92
CA ALA A 808 9.04 -21.93 5.27
C ALA A 808 8.86 -23.36 4.74
N LEU A 809 8.19 -24.21 5.51
CA LEU A 809 7.78 -25.56 5.12
C LEU A 809 6.26 -25.60 5.07
N VAL A 810 5.71 -25.70 3.85
CA VAL A 810 4.29 -25.50 3.54
C VAL A 810 3.63 -26.84 3.17
N PRO A 811 2.46 -27.19 3.74
CA PRO A 811 1.72 -28.40 3.37
C PRO A 811 1.39 -28.46 1.87
N SER A 812 1.67 -29.59 1.23
CA SER A 812 1.57 -29.75 -0.23
C SER A 812 0.60 -30.85 -0.68
N SER A 813 0.63 -32.04 -0.06
CA SER A 813 -0.31 -33.12 -0.40
C SER A 813 -1.71 -32.87 0.14
N ASP A 814 -2.73 -33.35 -0.58
CA ASP A 814 -4.15 -33.22 -0.19
C ASP A 814 -4.43 -33.76 1.20
N SER A 815 -3.75 -34.85 1.58
CA SER A 815 -3.83 -35.50 2.89
C SER A 815 -3.53 -34.56 4.06
N VAL A 816 -2.58 -33.63 3.91
CA VAL A 816 -2.23 -32.63 4.94
C VAL A 816 -2.93 -31.29 4.72
N LYS A 817 -3.20 -30.90 3.46
CA LYS A 817 -3.97 -29.68 3.14
C LYS A 817 -5.39 -29.73 3.70
N GLN A 818 -6.05 -30.88 3.65
CA GLN A 818 -7.38 -31.05 4.27
C GLN A 818 -7.40 -30.92 5.80
N LEU A 819 -6.23 -30.86 6.45
CA LEU A 819 -6.10 -30.61 7.90
C LEU A 819 -5.94 -29.11 8.20
N GLN A 820 -5.67 -28.29 7.18
CA GLN A 820 -5.63 -26.84 7.32
C GLN A 820 -6.99 -26.32 7.79
N ASN A 821 -6.97 -25.30 8.65
CA ASN A 821 -8.15 -24.64 9.20
C ASN A 821 -9.10 -25.53 10.03
N LYS A 822 -8.74 -26.79 10.31
CA LYS A 822 -9.45 -27.61 11.30
C LYS A 822 -8.96 -27.27 12.70
N GLU A 823 -9.84 -27.37 13.68
CA GLU A 823 -9.48 -27.29 15.09
C GLU A 823 -9.36 -28.68 15.71
N ILE A 824 -8.55 -28.79 16.76
CA ILE A 824 -8.51 -29.99 17.59
C ILE A 824 -9.74 -30.02 18.48
N ASP A 825 -10.41 -31.16 18.49
CA ASP A 825 -11.56 -31.40 19.36
C ASP A 825 -11.16 -31.23 20.84
N ALA A 826 -11.95 -30.46 21.58
CA ALA A 826 -11.78 -30.24 23.01
C ALA A 826 -11.86 -31.55 23.82
N ALA A 827 -12.53 -32.57 23.27
CA ALA A 827 -12.61 -33.91 23.86
C ALA A 827 -11.43 -34.83 23.50
N ALA A 828 -10.48 -34.41 22.65
CA ALA A 828 -9.39 -35.26 22.15
C ALA A 828 -8.30 -35.60 23.20
N GLY A 829 -8.48 -35.18 24.46
CA GLY A 829 -7.60 -35.53 25.57
C GLY A 829 -6.21 -34.86 25.50
N GLU A 830 -5.34 -35.23 26.43
CA GLU A 830 -4.04 -34.56 26.66
C GLU A 830 -2.99 -34.85 25.59
N ASN A 831 -3.20 -35.86 24.73
CA ASN A 831 -2.25 -36.29 23.68
C ASN A 831 -2.82 -36.13 22.25
N ALA A 832 -3.78 -35.22 22.08
CA ALA A 832 -4.51 -35.02 20.83
C ALA A 832 -3.62 -34.88 19.58
N HIS A 833 -2.50 -34.14 19.65
CA HIS A 833 -1.59 -33.99 18.51
C HIS A 833 -0.85 -35.30 18.23
N THR A 834 -0.34 -35.94 19.28
CA THR A 834 0.38 -37.22 19.17
C THR A 834 -0.51 -38.31 18.58
N ASP A 835 -1.76 -38.42 19.05
CA ASP A 835 -2.71 -39.41 18.55
C ASP A 835 -3.17 -39.10 17.12
N ALA A 836 -3.34 -37.82 16.77
CA ALA A 836 -3.61 -37.42 15.40
C ALA A 836 -2.46 -37.78 14.45
N VAL A 837 -1.20 -37.53 14.84
CA VAL A 837 -0.01 -37.89 14.05
C VAL A 837 0.09 -39.41 13.88
N LYS A 838 -0.07 -40.18 14.96
CA LYS A 838 -0.08 -41.65 14.91
C LYS A 838 -1.19 -42.18 14.01
N LYS A 839 -2.41 -41.64 14.12
CA LYS A 839 -3.56 -42.04 13.31
C LYS A 839 -3.32 -41.73 11.84
N PHE A 840 -2.77 -40.56 11.54
CA PHE A 840 -2.50 -40.12 10.17
C PHE A 840 -1.50 -41.04 9.46
N PHE A 841 -0.34 -41.28 10.05
CA PHE A 841 0.74 -42.05 9.41
C PHE A 841 0.52 -43.55 9.37
N LYS A 842 -0.58 -44.08 9.92
CA LYS A 842 -0.97 -45.48 9.68
C LYS A 842 -1.22 -45.77 8.19
N THR A 843 -1.76 -44.80 7.45
CA THR A 843 -2.18 -45.02 6.05
C THR A 843 -1.84 -43.87 5.10
N ASN A 844 -1.48 -42.68 5.60
CA ASN A 844 -1.31 -41.49 4.76
C ASN A 844 0.17 -41.14 4.58
N THR A 845 0.49 -40.62 3.40
CA THR A 845 1.74 -39.90 3.12
C THR A 845 1.53 -38.41 3.38
N ALA A 846 2.51 -37.74 3.99
CA ALA A 846 2.54 -36.29 4.10
C ALA A 846 3.64 -35.72 3.19
N VAL A 847 3.30 -34.71 2.40
CA VAL A 847 4.25 -33.99 1.54
C VAL A 847 4.22 -32.51 1.88
N TYR A 848 5.39 -31.90 2.04
CA TYR A 848 5.56 -30.48 2.28
C TYR A 848 6.56 -29.86 1.31
N GLU A 849 6.33 -28.62 0.90
CA GLU A 849 7.29 -27.83 0.14
C GLU A 849 8.15 -26.99 1.08
N LEU A 850 9.46 -27.18 0.99
CA LEU A 850 10.43 -26.27 1.58
C LEU A 850 10.64 -25.10 0.62
N ARG A 851 10.34 -23.90 1.11
CA ARG A 851 10.41 -22.64 0.37
C ARG A 851 11.40 -21.68 1.03
N VAL A 852 12.03 -20.85 0.21
CA VAL A 852 12.96 -19.81 0.60
C VAL A 852 12.39 -18.43 0.26
N GLN A 853 12.55 -17.49 1.17
CA GLN A 853 12.28 -16.07 0.95
C GLN A 853 13.59 -15.31 1.04
N LEU A 854 14.09 -14.78 -0.08
CA LEU A 854 15.38 -14.09 -0.12
C LEU A 854 15.25 -12.63 0.32
N CYS A 855 16.24 -12.11 1.03
CA CYS A 855 16.25 -10.73 1.52
C CYS A 855 16.55 -9.76 0.38
N THR A 856 15.71 -8.74 0.19
CA THR A 856 15.91 -7.70 -0.84
C THR A 856 16.42 -6.38 -0.27
N ASN A 857 16.23 -6.14 1.04
CA ASN A 857 16.70 -4.93 1.71
C ASN A 857 16.79 -5.17 3.23
N THR A 858 17.97 -5.06 3.83
CA THR A 858 18.19 -5.29 5.27
C THR A 858 17.50 -4.29 6.20
N GLU A 859 17.02 -3.15 5.70
CA GLU A 859 16.22 -2.24 6.53
C GLU A 859 14.77 -2.70 6.66
N ALA A 860 14.18 -3.25 5.58
CA ALA A 860 12.82 -3.77 5.58
C ALA A 860 12.76 -5.23 6.03
N MET A 861 13.85 -5.96 5.82
CA MET A 861 14.05 -7.37 6.13
C MET A 861 15.28 -7.55 7.04
N PRO A 862 15.24 -7.01 8.28
CA PRO A 862 16.41 -6.96 9.15
C PRO A 862 16.85 -8.33 9.66
N ILE A 863 18.16 -8.47 9.82
CA ILE A 863 18.82 -9.67 10.33
C ILE A 863 18.77 -9.72 11.86
N GLU A 864 19.05 -8.59 12.52
CA GLU A 864 19.13 -8.49 13.98
C GLU A 864 17.78 -8.24 14.67
N ASN A 865 16.67 -8.20 13.90
CA ASN A 865 15.32 -8.06 14.43
C ASN A 865 14.40 -9.13 13.81
N ALA A 866 14.26 -10.25 14.50
CA ALA A 866 13.50 -11.40 14.02
C ALA A 866 11.96 -11.21 14.13
N LYS A 867 11.51 -10.13 14.79
CA LYS A 867 10.09 -9.77 14.93
C LYS A 867 9.50 -9.12 13.68
N VAL A 868 10.35 -8.72 12.73
CA VAL A 868 9.91 -8.03 11.52
C VAL A 868 9.34 -9.01 10.48
N PRO A 869 8.08 -8.81 10.03
CA PRO A 869 7.54 -9.57 8.90
C PRO A 869 8.20 -9.13 7.59
N TRP A 870 8.65 -10.11 6.80
CA TRP A 870 9.21 -9.87 5.47
C TRP A 870 8.09 -9.93 4.43
N SER A 871 7.92 -8.86 3.65
CA SER A 871 6.85 -8.74 2.65
C SER A 871 7.02 -9.76 1.53
N GLU A 872 5.98 -10.55 1.27
CA GLU A 872 5.95 -11.52 0.17
C GLU A 872 5.77 -10.87 -1.19
N THR A 873 5.19 -9.68 -1.24
CA THR A 873 5.14 -8.85 -2.46
C THR A 873 6.54 -8.36 -2.84
N ALA A 874 7.35 -7.97 -1.84
CA ALA A 874 8.71 -7.50 -2.08
C ALA A 874 9.70 -8.64 -2.33
N SER A 875 9.47 -9.82 -1.76
CA SER A 875 10.22 -11.04 -2.02
C SER A 875 9.33 -12.27 -1.80
N PRO A 876 8.84 -12.93 -2.86
CA PRO A 876 7.96 -14.09 -2.73
C PRO A 876 8.72 -15.32 -2.23
N HIS A 877 8.00 -16.25 -1.60
CA HIS A 877 8.52 -17.57 -1.26
C HIS A 877 8.67 -18.42 -2.52
N ARG A 878 9.87 -18.93 -2.77
CA ARG A 878 10.19 -19.79 -3.92
C ARG A 878 10.56 -21.20 -3.46
N ARG A 879 10.14 -22.23 -4.19
CA ARG A 879 10.39 -23.63 -3.79
C ARG A 879 11.85 -24.00 -3.98
N VAL A 880 12.42 -24.71 -3.01
CA VAL A 880 13.79 -25.26 -3.08
C VAL A 880 13.84 -26.77 -2.90
N ALA A 881 12.86 -27.36 -2.20
CA ALA A 881 12.79 -28.80 -2.03
C ALA A 881 11.37 -29.24 -1.66
N THR A 882 11.14 -30.55 -1.78
CA THR A 882 9.95 -31.23 -1.27
C THR A 882 10.40 -32.26 -0.23
N ILE A 883 9.70 -32.32 0.91
CA ILE A 883 9.92 -33.33 1.96
C ILE A 883 8.72 -34.27 2.01
N THR A 884 8.99 -35.56 1.88
CA THR A 884 7.98 -36.62 1.88
C THR A 884 8.16 -37.54 3.10
N PHE A 885 7.09 -37.69 3.88
CA PHE A 885 7.00 -38.64 4.99
C PHE A 885 5.99 -39.73 4.62
N PRO A 886 6.44 -40.98 4.37
CA PRO A 886 5.55 -42.09 4.03
C PRO A 886 4.79 -42.60 5.27
N PRO A 887 3.78 -43.47 5.07
CA PRO A 887 3.16 -44.22 6.15
C PRO A 887 4.21 -44.96 6.99
N GLN A 888 4.14 -44.85 8.30
CA GLN A 888 5.11 -45.37 9.25
C GLN A 888 4.54 -45.36 10.67
N ASN A 889 5.24 -45.99 11.63
CA ASN A 889 4.97 -45.76 13.04
C ASN A 889 5.77 -44.54 13.54
N PRO A 890 5.14 -43.38 13.78
CA PRO A 890 5.87 -42.16 14.08
C PRO A 890 6.25 -42.04 15.56
N TYR A 891 5.79 -42.94 16.45
CA TYR A 891 5.82 -42.70 17.89
C TYR A 891 5.80 -44.00 18.73
N SER A 892 6.68 -44.95 18.40
CA SER A 892 6.96 -46.09 19.29
C SER A 892 7.81 -45.65 20.49
N ASP A 893 7.82 -46.44 21.57
CA ASP A 893 8.63 -46.12 22.76
C ASP A 893 10.12 -45.93 22.41
N ALA A 894 10.68 -46.82 21.60
CA ALA A 894 12.06 -46.72 21.13
C ALA A 894 12.32 -45.45 20.29
N ARG A 895 11.36 -45.04 19.42
CA ARG A 895 11.49 -43.79 18.65
C ARG A 895 11.37 -42.56 19.52
N ARG A 896 10.49 -42.58 20.51
CA ARG A 896 10.31 -41.48 21.47
C ARG A 896 11.57 -41.30 22.30
N GLU A 897 12.08 -42.38 22.91
CA GLU A 897 13.32 -42.36 23.69
C GLU A 897 14.50 -41.86 22.84
N PHE A 898 14.66 -42.41 21.63
CA PHE A 898 15.72 -41.95 20.73
C PHE A 898 15.56 -40.47 20.33
N GLY A 899 14.36 -40.02 19.98
CA GLY A 899 14.14 -38.64 19.55
C GLY A 899 14.16 -37.60 20.67
N ASP A 900 13.72 -37.98 21.87
CA ASP A 900 13.63 -37.07 23.01
C ASP A 900 14.92 -37.04 23.82
N ASP A 901 15.57 -38.18 24.05
CA ASP A 901 16.78 -38.29 24.86
C ASP A 901 18.05 -38.22 24.02
N VAL A 902 18.18 -39.07 22.99
CA VAL A 902 19.43 -39.25 22.23
C VAL A 902 19.66 -38.13 21.22
N LEU A 903 18.67 -37.82 20.38
CA LEU A 903 18.85 -36.87 19.29
C LEU A 903 19.06 -35.45 19.79
N SER A 904 19.98 -34.73 19.14
CA SER A 904 20.26 -33.33 19.41
C SER A 904 20.04 -32.53 18.13
N PHE A 905 19.39 -31.38 18.27
CA PHE A 905 19.02 -30.51 17.16
C PHE A 905 19.54 -29.10 17.45
N ASN A 906 20.29 -28.53 16.51
CA ASN A 906 20.80 -27.16 16.63
C ASN A 906 20.89 -26.54 15.24
N SER A 907 20.24 -25.39 15.00
CA SER A 907 20.24 -24.75 13.68
C SER A 907 21.65 -24.42 13.15
N TRP A 908 22.65 -24.34 14.03
CA TRP A 908 24.05 -24.12 13.65
C TRP A 908 24.78 -25.39 13.21
N ARG A 909 24.16 -26.57 13.36
CA ARG A 909 24.59 -27.80 12.70
C ARG A 909 24.24 -27.67 11.21
N ALA A 910 24.99 -26.87 10.48
CA ALA A 910 24.72 -26.51 9.09
C ALA A 910 26.01 -26.30 8.30
N LEU A 911 25.90 -26.35 6.98
CA LEU A 911 26.93 -25.82 6.10
C LEU A 911 27.11 -24.32 6.36
N ASP A 912 28.33 -23.79 6.22
CA ASP A 912 28.60 -22.36 6.41
C ASP A 912 27.75 -21.48 5.47
N VAL A 913 27.51 -21.96 4.25
CA VAL A 913 26.61 -21.33 3.28
C VAL A 913 25.13 -21.31 3.70
N HIS A 914 24.75 -22.10 4.71
CA HIS A 914 23.42 -22.13 5.32
C HIS A 914 23.44 -21.68 6.79
N ARG A 915 24.50 -20.96 7.21
CA ARG A 915 24.68 -20.56 8.61
C ARG A 915 23.50 -19.70 9.10
N PRO A 916 22.95 -19.97 10.29
CA PRO A 916 21.99 -19.07 10.91
C PRO A 916 22.57 -17.67 11.13
N LEU A 917 21.73 -16.63 11.03
CA LEU A 917 22.14 -15.23 11.18
C LEU A 917 21.33 -14.50 12.26
N GLY A 918 21.93 -13.48 12.87
CA GLY A 918 21.25 -12.56 13.78
C GLY A 918 21.14 -13.04 15.23
N SER A 919 20.79 -12.12 16.12
CA SER A 919 20.79 -12.28 17.58
C SER A 919 20.04 -13.52 18.08
N ILE A 920 18.84 -13.77 17.56
CA ILE A 920 18.02 -14.93 17.96
C ILE A 920 18.69 -16.26 17.62
N ASN A 921 19.39 -16.34 16.48
CA ASN A 921 20.10 -17.56 16.14
C ASN A 921 21.36 -17.75 16.99
N ARG A 922 22.12 -16.67 17.29
CA ARG A 922 23.26 -16.74 18.22
C ARG A 922 22.83 -17.17 19.62
N LEU A 923 21.66 -16.74 20.07
CA LEU A 923 21.00 -17.25 21.28
C LEU A 923 20.70 -18.76 21.17
N LYS A 924 20.01 -19.20 20.11
CA LYS A 924 19.64 -20.61 19.89
C LYS A 924 20.87 -21.54 19.92
N LEU A 925 22.01 -21.11 19.38
CA LEU A 925 23.26 -21.86 19.41
C LEU A 925 23.60 -22.33 20.83
N ARG A 926 23.66 -21.38 21.76
CA ARG A 926 24.15 -21.63 23.12
C ARG A 926 23.08 -22.28 24.00
N VAL A 927 21.81 -21.87 23.85
CA VAL A 927 20.67 -22.43 24.60
C VAL A 927 20.46 -23.90 24.26
N TYR A 928 20.35 -24.27 22.97
CA TYR A 928 20.13 -25.66 22.60
C TYR A 928 21.32 -26.56 22.94
N LYS A 929 22.55 -26.03 22.87
CA LYS A 929 23.73 -26.76 23.35
C LYS A 929 23.64 -27.05 24.85
N ALA A 930 23.34 -26.04 25.67
CA ALA A 930 23.21 -26.19 27.12
C ALA A 930 22.09 -27.16 27.52
N SER A 931 20.91 -27.07 26.87
CA SER A 931 19.81 -28.00 27.11
C SER A 931 20.18 -29.44 26.74
N SER A 932 20.90 -29.63 25.64
CA SER A 932 21.32 -30.96 25.23
C SER A 932 22.35 -31.57 26.18
N GLN A 933 23.33 -30.79 26.63
CA GLN A 933 24.34 -31.25 27.58
C GLN A 933 23.70 -31.68 28.89
N PHE A 934 22.84 -30.83 29.47
CA PHE A 934 22.11 -31.15 30.69
C PHE A 934 21.29 -32.43 30.56
N ARG A 935 20.58 -32.63 29.43
CA ARG A 935 19.78 -33.85 29.22
C ARG A 935 20.65 -35.11 29.14
N HIS A 936 21.72 -35.08 28.36
CA HIS A 936 22.63 -36.22 28.19
C HIS A 936 23.32 -36.61 29.51
N GLU A 937 23.81 -35.61 30.25
CA GLU A 937 24.45 -35.81 31.55
C GLU A 937 23.47 -36.38 32.58
N MET A 938 22.28 -35.79 32.71
CA MET A 938 21.33 -36.16 33.76
C MET A 938 20.56 -37.45 33.46
N ASN A 939 20.35 -37.78 32.17
CA ASN A 939 19.71 -39.04 31.77
C ASN A 939 20.73 -40.18 31.57
N ASN A 940 22.03 -39.91 31.70
CA ASN A 940 23.11 -40.86 31.43
C ASN A 940 23.00 -41.49 30.02
N VAL A 941 22.75 -40.64 29.02
CA VAL A 941 22.61 -41.02 27.61
C VAL A 941 23.73 -40.36 26.81
N PRO A 942 24.47 -41.11 25.96
CA PRO A 942 25.52 -40.52 25.15
C PRO A 942 24.94 -39.61 24.06
N ALA A 943 25.61 -38.50 23.78
CA ALA A 943 25.28 -37.66 22.63
C ALA A 943 25.68 -38.35 21.33
N VAL A 944 24.69 -38.85 20.58
CA VAL A 944 24.90 -39.52 19.28
C VAL A 944 24.38 -38.64 18.16
N GLU A 945 25.23 -38.40 17.15
CA GLU A 945 24.84 -37.76 15.89
C GLU A 945 24.64 -38.84 14.82
N PRO A 946 23.42 -39.02 14.28
CA PRO A 946 23.15 -40.08 13.33
C PRO A 946 23.85 -39.83 11.99
N THR A 947 24.36 -40.90 11.39
CA THR A 947 25.03 -40.91 10.08
C THR A 947 24.21 -41.61 9.02
N ASP A 948 23.30 -42.51 9.42
CA ASP A 948 22.44 -43.29 8.53
C ASP A 948 21.01 -43.36 9.11
N ILE A 949 20.02 -43.38 8.22
CA ILE A 949 18.60 -43.41 8.61
C ILE A 949 18.22 -44.71 9.34
N ALA A 950 18.94 -45.81 9.11
CA ALA A 950 18.74 -47.08 9.79
C ALA A 950 19.06 -47.03 11.30
N GLN A 951 19.75 -45.97 11.76
CA GLN A 951 19.96 -45.72 13.18
C GLN A 951 18.70 -45.21 13.89
N LEU A 952 17.66 -44.80 13.14
CA LEU A 952 16.36 -44.50 13.72
C LEU A 952 15.65 -45.81 14.10
N PRO A 953 15.23 -46.01 15.37
CA PRO A 953 14.56 -47.24 15.77
C PRO A 953 13.28 -47.52 14.97
N ASN A 954 13.02 -48.80 14.73
CA ASN A 954 11.91 -49.26 13.88
C ASN A 954 11.95 -48.63 12.48
N TYR A 955 13.15 -48.57 11.88
CA TYR A 955 13.35 -48.23 10.47
C TYR A 955 12.73 -49.31 9.58
N ASP A 956 11.99 -48.88 8.55
CA ASP A 956 11.40 -49.79 7.55
C ASP A 956 12.12 -49.62 6.19
N PRO A 957 12.93 -50.61 5.76
CA PRO A 957 13.68 -50.55 4.50
C PRO A 957 12.82 -50.72 3.24
N VAL A 958 11.58 -51.24 3.35
CA VAL A 958 10.72 -51.56 2.18
C VAL A 958 10.32 -50.30 1.41
N PHE A 959 10.36 -49.14 2.05
CA PHE A 959 9.98 -47.85 1.45
C PHE A 959 11.17 -47.01 0.98
N ALA A 960 12.39 -47.56 1.00
CA ALA A 960 13.61 -46.84 0.64
C ALA A 960 13.93 -46.84 -0.87
N VAL A 961 13.35 -47.74 -1.68
CA VAL A 961 13.74 -47.94 -3.09
C VAL A 961 12.74 -47.30 -4.06
N GLY A 962 13.10 -46.11 -4.54
CA GLY A 962 12.48 -45.45 -5.69
C GLY A 962 13.57 -45.03 -6.68
N SER A 963 14.22 -46.01 -7.31
CA SER A 963 15.13 -45.79 -8.44
C SER A 963 15.03 -46.99 -9.39
N GLY A 964 14.71 -46.72 -10.65
CA GLY A 964 14.49 -47.74 -11.67
C GLY A 964 15.69 -48.66 -11.88
N ARG A 965 15.39 -49.94 -12.12
CA ARG A 965 16.16 -50.83 -12.99
C ARG A 965 15.19 -51.52 -13.93
N SER A 966 15.30 -51.18 -15.21
CA SER A 966 14.94 -52.07 -16.30
C SER A 966 15.81 -53.33 -16.23
N GLY A 967 15.24 -54.50 -16.51
CA GLY A 967 16.04 -55.70 -16.76
C GLY A 967 15.43 -57.01 -16.28
N SER A 968 14.75 -57.67 -17.22
CA SER A 968 14.63 -59.12 -17.41
C SER A 968 13.97 -60.00 -16.34
N HIS A 969 12.79 -60.50 -16.71
CA HIS A 969 12.29 -61.82 -16.33
C HIS A 969 13.36 -62.92 -16.44
N PRO A 970 13.37 -63.86 -15.49
CA PRO A 970 13.64 -65.26 -15.81
C PRO A 970 12.36 -66.08 -15.65
N GLN A 971 12.09 -66.89 -16.66
CA GLN A 971 11.08 -67.94 -16.66
C GLN A 971 11.24 -68.88 -15.46
N LYS A 972 10.10 -69.37 -14.95
CA LYS A 972 10.03 -70.57 -14.11
C LYS A 972 10.70 -71.75 -14.80
N PRO A 973 11.31 -72.66 -14.03
CA PRO A 973 11.18 -74.08 -14.27
C PRO A 973 10.21 -74.69 -13.25
N THR A 974 9.24 -75.45 -13.76
CA THR A 974 8.73 -76.71 -13.18
C THR A 974 9.87 -77.45 -12.46
N THR A 975 9.75 -77.94 -11.23
CA THR A 975 8.71 -78.79 -10.59
C THR A 975 8.73 -78.59 -9.09
#